data_AF-A0A2T6L9N7-F1
#
_entry.id   AF-A0A2T6L9N7-F1
#
_cell.length_a   1.000
_cell.length_b   1.000
_cell.length_c   1.000
_cell.angle_alpha   90.00
_cell.angle_beta   90.00
_cell.angle_gamma   90.00
#
_symmetry.space_group_name_H-M   'P 1'
#
loop_
_entity.id
_entity.type
_entity.pdbx_description
1 polymer ?
#
loop_
_entity_poly.entity_id
_entity_poly.type
_entity_poly.pdbx_seq_one_letter_code
_entity_poly.pdbx_strand_id
1 'polypeptide(L)'
;MTITHESVATPDGVVAPRFRPPAGASSAAALSLDGEWRFRLFPHPDTGVDRAEPGDDWDRLAVPGHWQLAEAPNAWPYGTPAYTNVLFPFPVEPPHVPNDNPTGEYRTTLRLPADWPDGGRTLLRFEGVDSWFQVALDGELLATSHGSRLPTEVDLTGRLRQGGEHLLAVRVTQWSAMSYAEDQDQWWLSGIFRGVTLEHRPDGALDDVRVHADYDHATGVGTLRVDAATVVAGPGAVAARVAVPELGVEAAAGEELRVAVEPWSAERPRLYDVVVSTDTETVTLAVGFRTISIEDGVFLVNGRPIKLRGVNRHEFDPLRGRAVTPERMLEDVLLMKRHHINAVRTSHYPPHPHFLDLCDRHGLYVIDENDLETHGFEIDGWVGNPVDDPDWTDVLVDRVTRMVRRDAHHASIIMWSLGNEAGVGRNIAAMADAIRDLDPSRPIHYEGDWSSDHVDVYSRMYADSEEVDLIGQGIEPPFERADADARRRAMPFLQCEYAHAMGNGPGGLADYDVLFDRYPRLLGGFIWEWIDHGLTRADDDGVLFSAYGGDFGERLHDGTFIADGLLLPDRTPSPGLLETAAVFAPIRIDAQDDGSLLVRNRYAFRDTSHAELRWTLHTGAEELAAGTLDLVLDAGTETVVRPPSDLSLPEPGEAPVWWTLRAVQQKGDALEDAWLEPGFELGAGQLLLVEPAPLAAPAGRVTTEADGGFRAGPARFDSRGGLRELAGRAVHAFRVDAWRAPTDNDRRPGKGEKSDEQTWYRAGLTLLGERFAGVDVGEDGALEIDSRVAGPAIRTGFATRYRWQPVTDAPDAVDLILDIQPEGPAPESVARLGLLLALDEPRAAEAGVRWTGLGPDESYADSTVAALGGAWQHTVADWQTRYTHPQENGARRGVTSAVLSFADGSGLRIDSGEVTIGGRPQVGFELSLRPWSDEALDRAAHPHELVPDGRLWLHLDAAQHGVGSAACGPGVLPNAQLHAEPVRMRLRFTTL
;
A
#
# COMPACT_ATOMS: atom_id res chain seq x y z
N MET A 1 6.13 -0.26 -45.30
CA MET A 1 6.59 -1.52 -44.67
C MET A 1 5.40 -2.14 -43.97
N THR A 2 5.31 -3.46 -43.86
CA THR A 2 4.28 -4.10 -43.03
C THR A 2 4.67 -3.94 -41.57
N ILE A 3 3.82 -3.34 -40.74
CA ILE A 3 4.04 -3.21 -39.31
C ILE A 3 3.89 -4.58 -38.65
N THR A 4 4.87 -4.95 -37.82
CA THR A 4 4.93 -6.21 -37.06
C THR A 4 5.08 -5.92 -35.56
N HIS A 5 5.03 -6.96 -34.73
CA HIS A 5 5.28 -6.84 -33.28
C HIS A 5 6.71 -6.39 -32.93
N GLU A 6 7.67 -6.44 -33.86
CA GLU A 6 9.04 -5.91 -33.69
C GLU A 6 9.23 -4.52 -34.35
N SER A 7 8.15 -3.89 -34.81
CA SER A 7 8.24 -2.55 -35.41
C SER A 7 8.09 -1.46 -34.35
N VAL A 8 9.02 -0.52 -34.31
CA VAL A 8 8.86 0.75 -33.58
C VAL A 8 8.12 1.72 -34.49
N ALA A 9 6.80 1.72 -34.39
CA ALA A 9 5.93 2.58 -35.19
C ALA A 9 4.63 2.86 -34.43
N THR A 10 4.03 4.02 -34.66
CA THR A 10 2.69 4.32 -34.15
C THR A 10 1.66 3.34 -34.73
N PRO A 11 0.54 3.08 -34.03
CA PRO A 11 -0.52 2.22 -34.55
C PRO A 11 -1.05 2.65 -35.93
N ASP A 12 -1.48 1.66 -36.72
CA ASP A 12 -1.96 1.83 -38.09
C ASP A 12 -3.40 1.34 -38.21
N GLY A 13 -4.18 1.99 -39.07
CA GLY A 13 -5.62 1.72 -39.23
C GLY A 13 -6.49 2.09 -38.02
N VAL A 14 -5.96 2.90 -37.09
CA VAL A 14 -6.68 3.37 -35.90
C VAL A 14 -7.18 4.80 -36.06
N VAL A 15 -8.25 5.14 -35.35
CA VAL A 15 -8.74 6.53 -35.24
C VAL A 15 -7.82 7.32 -34.30
N ALA A 16 -7.62 8.60 -34.59
CA ALA A 16 -6.83 9.49 -33.74
C ALA A 16 -7.39 9.49 -32.31
N PRO A 17 -6.53 9.57 -31.27
CA PRO A 17 -6.99 9.59 -29.89
C PRO A 17 -7.95 10.76 -29.65
N ARG A 18 -9.02 10.49 -28.92
CA ARG A 18 -10.08 11.46 -28.65
C ARG A 18 -10.61 11.33 -27.22
N PHE A 19 -11.33 12.37 -26.81
CA PHE A 19 -12.13 12.36 -25.60
C PHE A 19 -13.01 11.11 -25.47
N ARG A 20 -13.06 10.57 -24.25
CA ARG A 20 -13.90 9.43 -23.88
C ARG A 20 -14.94 9.86 -22.84
N PRO A 21 -16.25 9.84 -23.16
CA PRO A 21 -17.26 10.08 -22.14
C PRO A 21 -17.31 8.94 -21.12
N PRO A 22 -17.64 9.22 -19.85
CA PRO A 22 -17.94 8.18 -18.87
C PRO A 22 -19.02 7.22 -19.38
N ALA A 23 -19.01 5.98 -18.88
CA ALA A 23 -19.99 4.99 -19.31
C ALA A 23 -21.43 5.47 -19.06
N GLY A 24 -22.25 5.49 -20.12
CA GLY A 24 -23.64 5.97 -20.04
C GLY A 24 -23.81 7.50 -20.07
N ALA A 25 -22.73 8.27 -20.16
CA ALA A 25 -22.78 9.74 -20.22
C ALA A 25 -23.14 10.31 -21.61
N SER A 26 -23.00 9.52 -22.67
CA SER A 26 -23.38 9.91 -24.03
C SER A 26 -24.74 9.32 -24.43
N SER A 27 -25.52 10.09 -25.19
CA SER A 27 -26.75 9.62 -25.85
C SER A 27 -26.50 8.78 -27.10
N ALA A 28 -25.25 8.66 -27.55
CA ALA A 28 -24.88 7.84 -28.69
C ALA A 28 -25.01 6.34 -28.35
N ALA A 29 -25.41 5.53 -29.32
CA ALA A 29 -25.60 4.10 -29.10
C ALA A 29 -24.26 3.39 -28.88
N ALA A 30 -24.20 2.50 -27.89
CA ALA A 30 -23.04 1.67 -27.59
C ALA A 30 -23.48 0.23 -27.35
N LEU A 31 -22.62 -0.72 -27.70
CA LEU A 31 -22.84 -2.16 -27.50
C LEU A 31 -21.54 -2.78 -26.97
N SER A 32 -21.58 -3.29 -25.74
CA SER A 32 -20.47 -4.10 -25.21
C SER A 32 -20.35 -5.41 -26.00
N LEU A 33 -19.11 -5.79 -26.29
CA LEU A 33 -18.73 -7.07 -26.87
C LEU A 33 -18.04 -7.97 -25.82
N ASP A 34 -18.09 -7.59 -24.55
CA ASP A 34 -17.56 -8.39 -23.44
C ASP A 34 -18.33 -9.71 -23.32
N GLY A 35 -17.63 -10.75 -22.88
CA GLY A 35 -18.14 -12.10 -22.70
C GLY A 35 -17.19 -13.16 -23.23
N GLU A 36 -17.74 -14.33 -23.54
CA GLU A 36 -16.97 -15.50 -23.97
C GLU A 36 -16.63 -15.46 -25.46
N TRP A 37 -15.36 -15.25 -25.78
CA TRP A 37 -14.85 -15.31 -27.14
C TRP A 37 -14.22 -16.68 -27.41
N ARG A 38 -14.22 -17.12 -28.66
CA ARG A 38 -13.45 -18.32 -29.04
C ARG A 38 -11.97 -17.99 -28.99
N PHE A 39 -11.17 -18.90 -28.46
CA PHE A 39 -9.78 -18.65 -28.17
C PHE A 39 -8.90 -19.86 -28.48
N ARG A 40 -7.72 -19.59 -29.05
CA ARG A 40 -6.66 -20.58 -29.20
C ARG A 40 -5.29 -19.91 -29.01
N LEU A 41 -4.46 -20.48 -28.15
CA LEU A 41 -3.08 -20.03 -27.93
C LEU A 41 -2.10 -20.76 -28.87
N PHE A 42 -1.18 -19.99 -29.47
CA PHE A 42 -0.08 -20.49 -30.29
C PHE A 42 1.26 -20.13 -29.65
N PRO A 43 2.31 -20.95 -29.85
CA PRO A 43 3.63 -20.69 -29.26
C PRO A 43 4.44 -19.59 -29.98
N HIS A 44 4.00 -19.11 -31.15
CA HIS A 44 4.72 -18.13 -31.97
C HIS A 44 3.76 -17.13 -32.64
N PRO A 45 4.25 -15.95 -33.07
CA PRO A 45 3.43 -14.91 -33.71
C PRO A 45 2.89 -15.28 -35.10
N ASP A 46 3.58 -16.14 -35.83
CA ASP A 46 3.06 -16.75 -37.06
C ASP A 46 2.21 -17.97 -36.72
N THR A 47 0.92 -17.73 -36.45
CA THR A 47 -0.03 -18.76 -36.05
C THR A 47 -0.47 -19.66 -37.22
N GLY A 48 -0.25 -19.23 -38.48
CA GLY A 48 -0.78 -19.90 -39.67
C GLY A 48 -2.31 -19.87 -39.81
N VAL A 49 -3.04 -19.24 -38.88
CA VAL A 49 -4.51 -19.16 -38.89
C VAL A 49 -4.98 -18.07 -39.84
N ASP A 50 -5.95 -18.41 -40.68
CA ASP A 50 -6.65 -17.43 -41.52
C ASP A 50 -7.59 -16.56 -40.65
N ARG A 51 -7.55 -15.24 -40.86
CA ARG A 51 -8.41 -14.28 -40.15
C ARG A 51 -9.89 -14.48 -40.48
N ALA A 52 -10.20 -15.12 -41.61
CA ALA A 52 -11.56 -15.49 -41.99
C ALA A 52 -12.05 -16.81 -41.34
N GLU A 53 -11.19 -17.55 -40.65
CA GLU A 53 -11.56 -18.79 -39.96
C GLU A 53 -12.30 -18.50 -38.65
N PRO A 54 -13.53 -19.02 -38.44
CA PRO A 54 -14.35 -18.70 -37.28
C PRO A 54 -13.96 -19.44 -35.99
N GLY A 55 -13.12 -20.48 -36.09
CA GLY A 55 -12.66 -21.28 -34.94
C GLY A 55 -13.78 -22.02 -34.19
N ASP A 56 -14.73 -22.63 -34.91
CA ASP A 56 -15.91 -23.29 -34.29
C ASP A 56 -15.55 -24.40 -33.28
N ASP A 57 -14.36 -24.98 -33.40
CA ASP A 57 -13.80 -26.06 -32.58
C ASP A 57 -12.83 -25.55 -31.49
N TRP A 58 -12.67 -24.24 -31.33
CA TRP A 58 -11.75 -23.66 -30.35
C TRP A 58 -12.39 -23.57 -28.95
N ASP A 59 -11.53 -23.39 -27.96
CA ASP A 59 -11.96 -23.16 -26.58
C ASP A 59 -12.65 -21.80 -26.44
N ARG A 60 -13.15 -21.50 -25.23
CA ARG A 60 -13.74 -20.20 -24.91
C ARG A 60 -12.96 -19.53 -23.78
N LEU A 61 -12.77 -18.22 -23.92
CA LEU A 61 -12.08 -17.38 -22.95
C LEU A 61 -12.89 -16.11 -22.72
N ALA A 62 -12.99 -15.71 -21.46
CA ALA A 62 -13.61 -14.46 -21.06
C ALA A 62 -12.81 -13.26 -21.58
N VAL A 63 -13.52 -12.28 -22.14
CA VAL A 63 -13.03 -10.94 -22.48
C VAL A 63 -13.92 -9.93 -21.74
N PRO A 64 -13.38 -9.04 -20.90
CA PRO A 64 -11.95 -8.87 -20.62
C PRO A 64 -11.35 -9.97 -19.74
N GLY A 65 -10.06 -10.26 -19.94
CA GLY A 65 -9.28 -11.18 -19.12
C GLY A 65 -7.85 -11.42 -19.64
N HIS A 66 -7.01 -12.00 -18.77
CA HIS A 66 -5.68 -12.49 -19.17
C HIS A 66 -5.74 -13.99 -19.43
N TRP A 67 -5.17 -14.45 -20.54
CA TRP A 67 -5.29 -15.86 -20.91
C TRP A 67 -4.54 -16.76 -19.91
N GLN A 68 -3.45 -16.29 -19.30
CA GLN A 68 -2.70 -17.05 -18.30
C GLN A 68 -3.55 -17.34 -17.05
N LEU A 69 -4.56 -16.51 -16.76
CA LEU A 69 -5.44 -16.66 -15.60
C LEU A 69 -6.72 -17.44 -15.94
N ALA A 70 -6.83 -18.00 -17.14
CA ALA A 70 -7.95 -18.84 -17.51
C ALA A 70 -8.06 -20.03 -16.54
N GLU A 71 -9.28 -20.29 -16.06
CA GLU A 71 -9.55 -21.38 -15.11
C GLU A 71 -8.72 -21.31 -13.81
N ALA A 72 -8.18 -20.14 -13.45
CA ALA A 72 -7.60 -19.89 -12.14
C ALA A 72 -8.64 -20.16 -11.03
N PRO A 73 -8.25 -20.68 -9.86
CA PRO A 73 -6.88 -20.95 -9.43
C PRO A 73 -6.33 -22.35 -9.78
N ASN A 74 -7.03 -23.14 -10.62
CA ASN A 74 -6.86 -24.60 -10.66
C ASN A 74 -6.10 -25.16 -11.88
N ALA A 75 -6.34 -24.65 -13.09
CA ALA A 75 -5.91 -25.37 -14.31
C ALA A 75 -4.86 -24.67 -15.17
N TRP A 76 -4.91 -23.34 -15.31
CA TRP A 76 -3.91 -22.54 -16.05
C TRP A 76 -3.59 -23.09 -17.47
N PRO A 77 -4.61 -23.32 -18.33
CA PRO A 77 -4.44 -24.08 -19.57
C PRO A 77 -3.65 -23.33 -20.67
N TYR A 78 -3.45 -22.02 -20.53
CA TYR A 78 -2.86 -21.16 -21.55
C TYR A 78 -1.59 -20.45 -21.06
N GLY A 79 -0.54 -21.22 -20.78
CA GLY A 79 0.68 -20.66 -20.20
C GLY A 79 0.47 -20.22 -18.74
N THR A 80 1.49 -19.61 -18.16
CA THR A 80 1.51 -19.25 -16.73
C THR A 80 1.89 -17.79 -16.54
N PRO A 81 1.45 -17.15 -15.44
CA PRO A 81 2.00 -15.88 -14.98
C PRO A 81 3.53 -15.94 -14.85
N ALA A 82 4.19 -14.80 -15.02
CA ALA A 82 5.60 -14.64 -14.71
C ALA A 82 5.83 -13.31 -13.99
N TYR A 83 6.58 -13.31 -12.89
CA TYR A 83 6.94 -12.10 -12.16
C TYR A 83 8.43 -11.80 -12.30
N THR A 84 8.76 -10.56 -12.68
CA THR A 84 10.08 -9.95 -12.52
C THR A 84 9.89 -8.51 -12.04
N ASN A 85 10.84 -8.01 -11.25
CA ASN A 85 10.94 -6.60 -10.90
C ASN A 85 11.65 -5.87 -12.05
N VAL A 86 12.97 -5.68 -11.97
CA VAL A 86 13.77 -4.92 -12.96
C VAL A 86 14.16 -5.76 -14.18
N LEU A 87 14.16 -7.08 -14.05
CA LEU A 87 14.77 -7.95 -15.05
C LEU A 87 13.78 -8.28 -16.18
N PHE A 88 14.08 -7.88 -17.41
CA PHE A 88 13.34 -8.40 -18.56
C PHE A 88 13.35 -9.95 -18.59
N PRO A 89 12.21 -10.62 -18.84
CA PRO A 89 12.13 -12.08 -18.91
C PRO A 89 12.71 -12.66 -20.22
N PHE A 90 13.33 -11.81 -21.05
CA PHE A 90 13.95 -12.15 -22.34
C PHE A 90 15.23 -11.32 -22.58
N PRO A 91 16.10 -11.72 -23.53
CA PRO A 91 17.31 -10.96 -23.85
C PRO A 91 17.02 -9.52 -24.30
N VAL A 92 17.80 -8.56 -23.79
CA VAL A 92 17.62 -7.13 -24.09
C VAL A 92 18.32 -6.74 -25.39
N GLU A 93 17.57 -6.68 -26.48
CA GLU A 93 18.05 -6.31 -27.83
C GLU A 93 16.98 -5.55 -28.64
N PRO A 94 16.51 -4.37 -28.19
CA PRO A 94 15.42 -3.66 -28.86
C PRO A 94 15.73 -3.37 -30.35
N PRO A 95 14.74 -3.52 -31.26
CA PRO A 95 13.33 -3.84 -31.00
C PRO A 95 12.98 -5.35 -31.04
N HIS A 96 13.99 -6.23 -31.01
CA HIS A 96 13.81 -7.66 -31.21
C HIS A 96 13.25 -8.37 -29.98
N VAL A 97 12.41 -9.39 -30.19
CA VAL A 97 11.81 -10.20 -29.13
C VAL A 97 12.02 -11.70 -29.37
N PRO A 98 11.78 -12.57 -28.37
CA PRO A 98 11.94 -14.02 -28.56
C PRO A 98 11.08 -14.60 -29.70
N ASN A 99 11.60 -15.64 -30.37
CA ASN A 99 10.83 -16.38 -31.37
C ASN A 99 9.72 -17.23 -30.74
N ASP A 100 10.01 -17.87 -29.61
CA ASP A 100 9.00 -18.50 -28.75
C ASP A 100 8.25 -17.32 -28.12
N ASN A 101 7.05 -17.01 -28.61
CA ASN A 101 6.30 -15.83 -28.23
C ASN A 101 4.79 -16.12 -28.28
N PRO A 102 4.19 -16.44 -27.12
CA PRO A 102 2.78 -16.79 -27.02
C PRO A 102 1.89 -15.78 -27.74
N THR A 103 1.02 -16.30 -28.59
CA THR A 103 0.12 -15.49 -29.41
C THR A 103 -1.28 -16.06 -29.36
N GLY A 104 -2.20 -15.27 -28.81
CA GLY A 104 -3.61 -15.60 -28.66
C GLY A 104 -4.42 -15.18 -29.89
N GLU A 105 -5.18 -16.12 -30.45
CA GLU A 105 -6.16 -15.86 -31.49
C GLU A 105 -7.56 -15.84 -30.89
N TYR A 106 -8.25 -14.71 -31.02
CA TYR A 106 -9.60 -14.49 -30.52
C TYR A 106 -10.59 -14.37 -31.67
N ARG A 107 -11.78 -15.00 -31.53
CA ARG A 107 -12.90 -14.86 -32.48
C ARG A 107 -14.19 -14.57 -31.75
N THR A 108 -14.91 -13.57 -32.24
CA THR A 108 -16.30 -13.33 -31.84
C THR A 108 -17.15 -12.95 -33.03
N THR A 109 -18.44 -13.23 -32.96
CA THR A 109 -19.40 -12.83 -33.99
C THR A 109 -20.01 -11.50 -33.61
N LEU A 110 -19.73 -10.48 -34.41
CA LEU A 110 -20.36 -9.18 -34.29
C LEU A 110 -21.71 -9.20 -35.03
N ARG A 111 -22.77 -8.84 -34.30
CA ARG A 111 -24.12 -8.66 -34.85
C ARG A 111 -24.63 -7.29 -34.44
N LEU A 112 -24.92 -6.44 -35.43
CA LEU A 112 -25.58 -5.16 -35.16
C LEU A 112 -27.01 -5.42 -34.65
N PRO A 113 -27.43 -4.78 -33.55
CA PRO A 113 -28.82 -4.76 -33.12
C PRO A 113 -29.74 -4.29 -34.24
N ALA A 114 -30.98 -4.79 -34.27
CA ALA A 114 -31.94 -4.43 -35.32
C ALA A 114 -32.32 -2.94 -35.28
N ASP A 115 -32.16 -2.30 -34.12
CA ASP A 115 -32.36 -0.89 -33.84
C ASP A 115 -31.06 -0.08 -33.83
N TRP A 116 -29.93 -0.65 -34.31
CA TRP A 116 -28.69 0.10 -34.47
C TRP A 116 -28.89 1.27 -35.43
N PRO A 117 -28.52 2.51 -35.05
CA PRO A 117 -28.82 3.69 -35.87
C PRO A 117 -28.18 3.66 -37.26
N ASP A 118 -28.89 4.18 -38.25
CA ASP A 118 -28.40 4.38 -39.63
C ASP A 118 -27.57 5.68 -39.75
N GLY A 119 -26.59 5.70 -40.66
CA GLY A 119 -25.74 6.87 -40.94
C GLY A 119 -24.65 7.11 -39.89
N GLY A 120 -23.72 8.04 -40.14
CA GLY A 120 -22.57 8.29 -39.25
C GLY A 120 -21.48 7.21 -39.31
N ARG A 121 -20.57 7.23 -38.32
CA ARG A 121 -19.50 6.23 -38.15
C ARG A 121 -19.88 5.14 -37.16
N THR A 122 -19.28 3.96 -37.33
CA THR A 122 -19.35 2.88 -36.33
C THR A 122 -17.93 2.49 -35.94
N LEU A 123 -17.55 2.73 -34.69
CA LEU A 123 -16.20 2.53 -34.18
C LEU A 123 -16.15 1.32 -33.26
N LEU A 124 -15.11 0.49 -33.40
CA LEU A 124 -14.79 -0.57 -32.45
C LEU A 124 -13.69 -0.06 -31.52
N ARG A 125 -13.98 -0.06 -30.22
CA ARG A 125 -13.09 0.45 -29.18
C ARG A 125 -12.61 -0.67 -28.27
N PHE A 126 -11.29 -0.75 -28.09
CA PHE A 126 -10.61 -1.57 -27.10
C PHE A 126 -10.10 -0.67 -25.99
N GLU A 127 -10.38 -1.00 -24.73
CA GLU A 127 -9.92 -0.19 -23.58
C GLU A 127 -8.51 -0.56 -23.10
N GLY A 128 -7.99 -1.73 -23.48
CA GLY A 128 -6.66 -2.21 -23.11
C GLY A 128 -6.40 -3.63 -23.62
N VAL A 129 -5.24 -3.83 -24.28
CA VAL A 129 -4.81 -5.11 -24.87
C VAL A 129 -3.30 -5.24 -24.72
N ASP A 130 -2.83 -6.29 -24.05
CA ASP A 130 -1.41 -6.50 -23.75
C ASP A 130 -0.78 -7.56 -24.69
N SER A 131 0.31 -7.29 -25.43
CA SER A 131 1.00 -5.99 -25.62
C SER A 131 0.96 -5.44 -27.04
N TRP A 132 0.80 -6.30 -28.04
CA TRP A 132 0.63 -5.91 -29.45
C TRP A 132 -0.47 -6.73 -30.10
N PHE A 133 -1.31 -6.10 -30.91
CA PHE A 133 -2.44 -6.80 -31.50
C PHE A 133 -2.85 -6.32 -32.89
N GLN A 134 -3.55 -7.21 -33.59
CA GLN A 134 -4.14 -6.98 -34.91
C GLN A 134 -5.64 -7.16 -34.85
N VAL A 135 -6.38 -6.31 -35.55
CA VAL A 135 -7.84 -6.36 -35.63
C VAL A 135 -8.26 -6.61 -37.07
N ALA A 136 -9.11 -7.61 -37.28
CA ALA A 136 -9.63 -7.95 -38.59
C ALA A 136 -11.13 -8.22 -38.56
N LEU A 137 -11.81 -7.89 -39.65
CA LEU A 137 -13.23 -8.11 -39.83
C LEU A 137 -13.45 -8.88 -41.14
N ASP A 138 -14.17 -10.00 -41.06
CA ASP A 138 -14.45 -10.89 -42.22
C ASP A 138 -13.19 -11.26 -43.03
N GLY A 139 -12.06 -11.42 -42.34
CA GLY A 139 -10.76 -11.78 -42.94
C GLY A 139 -9.90 -10.59 -43.38
N GLU A 140 -10.43 -9.37 -43.45
CA GLU A 140 -9.66 -8.18 -43.81
C GLU A 140 -8.97 -7.59 -42.57
N LEU A 141 -7.64 -7.46 -42.61
CA LEU A 141 -6.87 -6.76 -41.58
C LEU A 141 -7.19 -5.26 -41.64
N LEU A 142 -7.69 -4.72 -40.54
CA LEU A 142 -8.12 -3.33 -40.43
C LEU A 142 -7.13 -2.46 -39.67
N ALA A 143 -6.55 -2.98 -38.59
CA ALA A 143 -5.66 -2.21 -37.73
C ALA A 143 -4.59 -3.07 -37.06
N THR A 144 -3.50 -2.41 -36.67
CA THR A 144 -2.47 -2.93 -35.77
C THR A 144 -2.19 -1.90 -34.69
N SER A 145 -2.15 -2.31 -33.42
CA SER A 145 -1.97 -1.38 -32.30
C SER A 145 -1.20 -2.00 -31.14
N HIS A 146 -0.85 -1.14 -30.18
CA HIS A 146 -0.07 -1.40 -28.96
C HIS A 146 -0.35 -0.28 -27.93
N GLY A 147 0.42 -0.26 -26.84
CA GLY A 147 0.21 0.64 -25.70
C GLY A 147 -0.79 -0.02 -24.77
N SER A 148 -0.32 -0.98 -23.98
CA SER A 148 -1.17 -2.01 -23.38
C SER A 148 -2.32 -1.45 -22.56
N ARG A 149 -2.07 -0.37 -21.81
CA ARG A 149 -3.04 0.27 -20.92
C ARG A 149 -3.75 1.48 -21.55
N LEU A 150 -3.61 1.68 -22.86
CA LEU A 150 -4.18 2.79 -23.62
C LEU A 150 -5.27 2.32 -24.58
N PRO A 151 -6.32 3.13 -24.80
CA PRO A 151 -7.41 2.73 -25.67
C PRO A 151 -7.02 2.77 -27.15
N THR A 152 -7.67 1.92 -27.95
CA THR A 152 -7.55 1.88 -29.41
C THR A 152 -8.93 1.87 -30.05
N GLU A 153 -9.13 2.68 -31.08
CA GLU A 153 -10.37 2.72 -31.85
C GLU A 153 -10.13 2.39 -33.33
N VAL A 154 -11.01 1.57 -33.91
CA VAL A 154 -10.95 1.14 -35.32
C VAL A 154 -12.26 1.48 -36.01
N ASP A 155 -12.18 2.12 -37.18
CA ASP A 155 -13.37 2.52 -37.94
C ASP A 155 -13.94 1.34 -38.75
N LEU A 156 -15.16 0.91 -38.41
CA LEU A 156 -15.90 -0.16 -39.08
C LEU A 156 -17.00 0.35 -40.03
N THR A 157 -17.01 1.66 -40.31
CA THR A 157 -18.07 2.30 -41.10
C THR A 157 -18.21 1.68 -42.49
N GLY A 158 -19.45 1.31 -42.83
CA GLY A 158 -19.77 0.67 -44.12
C GLY A 158 -19.33 -0.78 -44.26
N ARG A 159 -18.67 -1.37 -43.26
CA ARG A 159 -18.21 -2.77 -43.27
C ARG A 159 -19.22 -3.72 -42.62
N LEU A 160 -20.02 -3.21 -41.68
CA LEU A 160 -21.08 -3.96 -41.01
C LEU A 160 -22.41 -3.84 -41.74
N ARG A 161 -23.09 -4.96 -41.94
CA ARG A 161 -24.42 -5.06 -42.57
C ARG A 161 -25.47 -5.27 -41.48
N GLN A 162 -26.55 -4.48 -41.50
CA GLN A 162 -27.70 -4.69 -40.60
C GLN A 162 -28.26 -6.11 -40.74
N GLY A 163 -28.49 -6.76 -39.60
CA GLY A 163 -28.94 -8.16 -39.54
C GLY A 163 -27.92 -9.18 -40.06
N GLY A 164 -26.72 -8.75 -40.47
CA GLY A 164 -25.61 -9.60 -40.88
C GLY A 164 -24.79 -10.07 -39.69
N GLU A 165 -24.16 -11.23 -39.85
CA GLU A 165 -23.15 -11.72 -38.93
C GLU A 165 -21.77 -11.43 -39.52
N HIS A 166 -20.90 -10.82 -38.72
CA HIS A 166 -19.54 -10.47 -39.10
C HIS A 166 -18.55 -11.13 -38.15
N LEU A 167 -17.48 -11.70 -38.67
CA LEU A 167 -16.45 -12.31 -37.85
C LEU A 167 -15.43 -11.26 -37.45
N LEU A 168 -15.36 -10.95 -36.16
CA LEU A 168 -14.27 -10.16 -35.57
C LEU A 168 -13.16 -11.12 -35.14
N ALA A 169 -11.97 -10.92 -35.70
CA ALA A 169 -10.76 -11.66 -35.38
C ALA A 169 -9.72 -10.72 -34.77
N VAL A 170 -9.21 -11.07 -33.59
CA VAL A 170 -8.14 -10.33 -32.93
C VAL A 170 -6.98 -11.28 -32.66
N ARG A 171 -5.78 -10.92 -33.10
CA ARG A 171 -4.54 -11.63 -32.78
C ARG A 171 -3.75 -10.79 -31.80
N VAL A 172 -3.39 -11.35 -30.65
CA VAL A 172 -2.63 -10.68 -29.59
C VAL A 172 -1.32 -11.42 -29.38
N THR A 173 -0.20 -10.72 -29.43
CA THR A 173 1.15 -11.26 -29.22
C THR A 173 1.70 -10.71 -27.91
N GLN A 174 2.23 -11.61 -27.07
CA GLN A 174 2.69 -11.30 -25.72
C GLN A 174 3.88 -10.34 -25.70
N TRP A 175 4.98 -10.73 -26.33
CA TRP A 175 6.18 -9.89 -26.41
C TRP A 175 6.20 -9.09 -27.70
N SER A 176 6.48 -7.80 -27.59
CA SER A 176 6.63 -6.90 -28.72
C SER A 176 7.76 -5.92 -28.45
N ALA A 177 8.14 -5.12 -29.45
CA ALA A 177 9.04 -3.99 -29.23
C ALA A 177 8.53 -3.14 -28.06
N MET A 178 7.21 -2.98 -27.90
CA MET A 178 6.65 -2.18 -26.81
C MET A 178 6.85 -2.75 -25.42
N SER A 179 7.16 -4.05 -25.28
CA SER A 179 7.50 -4.64 -23.99
C SER A 179 8.74 -4.00 -23.36
N TYR A 180 9.66 -3.45 -24.17
CA TYR A 180 10.82 -2.70 -23.67
C TYR A 180 10.47 -1.36 -23.01
N ALA A 181 9.24 -0.87 -23.17
CA ALA A 181 8.70 0.34 -22.56
C ALA A 181 7.61 0.05 -21.51
N GLU A 182 7.43 -1.22 -21.15
CA GLU A 182 6.38 -1.71 -20.25
C GLU A 182 6.97 -2.70 -19.23
N ASP A 183 8.12 -2.34 -18.65
CA ASP A 183 8.92 -3.13 -17.70
C ASP A 183 8.60 -2.77 -16.25
N GLN A 184 7.32 -2.58 -15.92
CA GLN A 184 6.89 -2.30 -14.55
C GLN A 184 7.14 -3.50 -13.62
N ASP A 185 7.44 -3.23 -12.34
CA ASP A 185 7.50 -4.22 -11.25
C ASP A 185 6.10 -4.84 -10.97
N GLN A 186 5.70 -5.80 -11.82
CA GLN A 186 4.40 -6.46 -11.74
C GLN A 186 4.42 -7.81 -12.49
N TRP A 187 3.29 -8.52 -12.50
CA TRP A 187 3.12 -9.72 -13.32
C TRP A 187 3.11 -9.45 -14.83
N TRP A 188 3.87 -10.22 -15.61
CA TRP A 188 3.73 -10.34 -17.06
C TRP A 188 2.53 -11.21 -17.43
N LEU A 189 1.50 -10.60 -17.97
CA LEU A 189 0.22 -11.27 -18.27
C LEU A 189 -0.46 -10.57 -19.44
N SER A 190 -0.96 -11.34 -20.39
CA SER A 190 -1.36 -10.83 -21.70
C SER A 190 -2.79 -11.20 -22.06
N GLY A 191 -3.36 -10.45 -23.01
CA GLY A 191 -4.73 -10.64 -23.46
C GLY A 191 -5.50 -9.33 -23.62
N ILE A 192 -6.77 -9.46 -24.00
CA ILE A 192 -7.72 -8.34 -24.08
C ILE A 192 -8.25 -8.14 -22.66
N PHE A 193 -7.54 -7.36 -21.83
CA PHE A 193 -7.77 -7.32 -20.39
C PHE A 193 -8.69 -6.18 -19.92
N ARG A 194 -9.11 -5.29 -20.81
CA ARG A 194 -10.22 -4.34 -20.58
C ARG A 194 -11.27 -4.46 -21.69
N GLY A 195 -12.46 -3.92 -21.41
CA GLY A 195 -13.65 -4.17 -22.23
C GLY A 195 -13.52 -3.74 -23.69
N VAL A 196 -14.37 -4.34 -24.53
CA VAL A 196 -14.48 -4.05 -25.96
C VAL A 196 -15.88 -3.54 -26.27
N THR A 197 -16.00 -2.39 -26.92
CA THR A 197 -17.30 -1.76 -27.20
C THR A 197 -17.42 -1.34 -28.65
N LEU A 198 -18.58 -1.55 -29.24
CA LEU A 198 -18.97 -0.94 -30.50
C LEU A 198 -19.71 0.37 -30.22
N GLU A 199 -19.30 1.47 -30.85
CA GLU A 199 -19.86 2.79 -30.65
C GLU A 199 -20.40 3.36 -31.97
N HIS A 200 -21.64 3.85 -31.95
CA HIS A 200 -22.20 4.64 -33.03
C HIS A 200 -21.79 6.10 -32.86
N ARG A 201 -21.33 6.76 -33.92
CA ARG A 201 -21.00 8.20 -33.93
C ARG A 201 -21.81 8.88 -35.04
N PRO A 202 -22.98 9.50 -34.74
CA PRO A 202 -23.79 10.14 -35.77
C PRO A 202 -23.05 11.30 -36.47
N ASP A 203 -23.50 11.68 -37.66
CA ASP A 203 -23.00 12.91 -38.29
C ASP A 203 -23.29 14.11 -37.38
N GLY A 204 -22.29 14.96 -37.13
CA GLY A 204 -22.40 16.06 -36.16
C GLY A 204 -22.30 15.66 -34.69
N ALA A 205 -21.94 14.40 -34.38
CA ALA A 205 -21.57 13.96 -33.03
C ALA A 205 -20.35 14.73 -32.51
N LEU A 206 -20.18 14.74 -31.19
CA LEU A 206 -19.06 15.34 -30.46
C LEU A 206 -17.84 14.42 -30.55
N ASP A 207 -16.84 14.79 -31.36
CA ASP A 207 -15.64 13.98 -31.53
C ASP A 207 -14.63 14.20 -30.39
N ASP A 208 -14.45 15.44 -29.96
CA ASP A 208 -13.57 15.82 -28.85
C ASP A 208 -14.31 16.82 -27.94
N VAL A 209 -14.18 16.68 -26.62
CA VAL A 209 -14.73 17.63 -25.64
C VAL A 209 -13.64 17.94 -24.63
N ARG A 210 -13.28 19.22 -24.49
CA ARG A 210 -12.27 19.69 -23.54
C ARG A 210 -12.90 20.66 -22.57
N VAL A 211 -12.76 20.38 -21.28
CA VAL A 211 -13.35 21.18 -20.20
C VAL A 211 -12.24 21.95 -19.49
N HIS A 212 -12.42 23.27 -19.40
CA HIS A 212 -11.62 24.16 -18.57
C HIS A 212 -12.53 24.70 -17.47
N ALA A 213 -12.25 24.39 -16.21
CA ALA A 213 -13.09 24.72 -15.06
C ALA A 213 -12.27 25.30 -13.90
N ASP A 214 -11.81 26.54 -14.08
CA ASP A 214 -10.98 27.23 -13.10
C ASP A 214 -11.81 27.79 -11.95
N TYR A 215 -11.21 27.87 -10.75
CA TYR A 215 -11.80 28.48 -9.56
C TYR A 215 -10.93 29.63 -9.03
N ASP A 216 -11.52 30.82 -8.96
CA ASP A 216 -10.90 31.98 -8.31
C ASP A 216 -11.26 32.00 -6.81
N HIS A 217 -10.31 31.58 -5.99
CA HIS A 217 -10.46 31.50 -4.54
C HIS A 217 -10.58 32.87 -3.85
N ALA A 218 -10.19 33.97 -4.51
CA ALA A 218 -10.35 35.30 -3.94
C ALA A 218 -11.77 35.86 -4.10
N THR A 219 -12.49 35.45 -5.16
CA THR A 219 -13.83 35.95 -5.47
C THR A 219 -14.95 34.91 -5.31
N GLY A 220 -14.60 33.62 -5.24
CA GLY A 220 -15.56 32.51 -5.23
C GLY A 220 -16.21 32.22 -6.58
N VAL A 221 -15.63 32.75 -7.67
CA VAL A 221 -16.17 32.63 -9.04
C VAL A 221 -15.45 31.52 -9.78
N GLY A 222 -16.22 30.62 -10.39
CA GLY A 222 -15.76 29.64 -11.36
C GLY A 222 -15.76 30.21 -12.77
N THR A 223 -14.76 29.84 -13.57
CA THR A 223 -14.70 30.12 -15.02
C THR A 223 -14.77 28.81 -15.77
N LEU A 224 -15.86 28.59 -16.52
CA LEU A 224 -16.06 27.42 -17.36
C LEU A 224 -15.89 27.80 -18.83
N ARG A 225 -15.05 27.06 -19.55
CA ARG A 225 -15.02 27.04 -21.01
C ARG A 225 -14.98 25.59 -21.46
N VAL A 226 -15.85 25.24 -22.41
CA VAL A 226 -15.88 23.90 -23.01
C VAL A 226 -15.64 24.03 -24.50
N ASP A 227 -14.51 23.50 -24.97
CA ASP A 227 -14.22 23.40 -26.40
C ASP A 227 -14.75 22.06 -26.92
N ALA A 228 -15.42 22.07 -28.08
CA ALA A 228 -15.99 20.87 -28.67
C ALA A 228 -15.66 20.78 -30.17
N ALA A 229 -15.15 19.63 -30.61
CA ALA A 229 -14.99 19.28 -32.01
C ALA A 229 -16.13 18.33 -32.43
N THR A 230 -16.58 18.41 -33.69
CA THR A 230 -17.63 17.53 -34.22
C THR A 230 -17.14 16.72 -35.42
N VAL A 231 -17.80 15.59 -35.70
CA VAL A 231 -17.42 14.61 -36.75
C VAL A 231 -17.45 15.19 -38.19
N VAL A 232 -17.91 16.43 -38.42
CA VAL A 232 -17.89 17.10 -39.73
C VAL A 232 -17.11 18.42 -39.67
N ALA A 233 -15.82 18.38 -40.05
CA ALA A 233 -15.01 19.59 -40.21
C ALA A 233 -15.32 20.28 -41.56
N GLY A 234 -16.11 21.36 -41.54
CA GLY A 234 -16.39 22.16 -42.75
C GLY A 234 -17.50 23.20 -42.57
N PRO A 235 -17.81 24.00 -43.61
CA PRO A 235 -18.88 25.00 -43.59
C PRO A 235 -20.24 24.27 -43.46
N GLY A 236 -20.70 24.12 -42.21
CA GLY A 236 -21.79 23.21 -41.83
C GLY A 236 -21.65 22.60 -40.43
N ALA A 237 -20.52 22.80 -39.74
CA ALA A 237 -20.33 22.37 -38.36
C ALA A 237 -21.45 22.94 -37.45
N VAL A 238 -22.13 22.05 -36.75
CA VAL A 238 -23.19 22.40 -35.79
C VAL A 238 -22.52 23.00 -34.56
N ALA A 239 -22.95 24.20 -34.15
CA ALA A 239 -22.46 24.81 -32.93
C ALA A 239 -22.95 24.00 -31.72
N ALA A 240 -22.03 23.34 -31.01
CA ALA A 240 -22.34 22.65 -29.77
C ALA A 240 -22.78 23.66 -28.70
N ARG A 241 -23.80 23.29 -27.93
CA ARG A 241 -24.32 24.05 -26.79
C ARG A 241 -23.81 23.45 -25.50
N VAL A 242 -23.44 24.31 -24.56
CA VAL A 242 -22.98 23.94 -23.23
C VAL A 242 -24.01 24.47 -22.24
N ALA A 243 -24.50 23.61 -21.36
CA ALA A 243 -25.42 23.97 -20.30
C ALA A 243 -24.92 23.43 -18.97
N VAL A 244 -25.09 24.21 -17.91
CA VAL A 244 -24.90 23.77 -16.52
C VAL A 244 -26.23 23.95 -15.81
N PRO A 245 -27.13 22.95 -15.84
CA PRO A 245 -28.52 23.11 -15.40
C PRO A 245 -28.65 23.64 -13.98
N GLU A 246 -27.81 23.15 -13.06
CA GLU A 246 -27.85 23.57 -11.65
C GLU A 246 -27.50 25.05 -11.45
N LEU A 247 -26.56 25.57 -12.26
CA LEU A 247 -26.13 26.97 -12.21
C LEU A 247 -27.04 27.89 -13.05
N GLY A 248 -27.94 27.32 -13.85
CA GLY A 248 -28.86 28.07 -14.72
C GLY A 248 -28.16 28.85 -15.82
N VAL A 249 -26.99 28.36 -16.28
CA VAL A 249 -26.18 29.02 -17.33
C VAL A 249 -26.09 28.17 -18.58
N GLU A 250 -26.05 28.84 -19.73
CA GLU A 250 -25.88 28.25 -21.05
C GLU A 250 -24.94 29.11 -21.89
N ALA A 251 -24.15 28.48 -22.75
CA ALA A 251 -23.23 29.14 -23.69
C ALA A 251 -23.05 28.31 -24.96
N ALA A 252 -22.47 28.92 -25.98
CA ALA A 252 -21.90 28.15 -27.09
C ALA A 252 -20.56 27.52 -26.66
N ALA A 253 -20.20 26.37 -27.23
CA ALA A 253 -18.85 25.82 -27.07
C ALA A 253 -17.79 26.85 -27.47
N GLY A 254 -16.73 26.98 -26.67
CA GLY A 254 -15.67 27.97 -26.79
C GLY A 254 -15.94 29.33 -26.10
N GLU A 255 -17.15 29.60 -25.64
CA GLU A 255 -17.43 30.81 -24.84
C GLU A 255 -17.12 30.57 -23.35
N GLU A 256 -16.64 31.62 -22.67
CA GLU A 256 -16.39 31.59 -21.22
C GLU A 256 -17.65 31.97 -20.44
N LEU A 257 -18.01 31.12 -19.47
CA LEU A 257 -19.03 31.37 -18.47
C LEU A 257 -18.36 31.69 -17.13
N ARG A 258 -18.81 32.76 -16.46
CA ARG A 258 -18.34 33.13 -15.11
C ARG A 258 -19.52 33.15 -14.15
N VAL A 259 -19.45 32.34 -13.10
CA VAL A 259 -20.56 32.14 -12.16
C VAL A 259 -20.01 31.76 -10.78
N ALA A 260 -20.74 32.07 -9.71
CA ALA A 260 -20.36 31.61 -8.38
C ALA A 260 -20.50 30.08 -8.28
N VAL A 261 -19.50 29.41 -7.72
CA VAL A 261 -19.45 27.94 -7.62
C VAL A 261 -18.88 27.51 -6.27
N GLU A 262 -19.18 26.28 -5.89
CA GLU A 262 -18.45 25.56 -4.85
C GLU A 262 -17.27 24.80 -5.50
N PRO A 263 -16.04 24.97 -5.01
CA PRO A 263 -14.88 24.35 -5.64
C PRO A 263 -14.78 22.85 -5.33
N TRP A 264 -14.15 22.12 -6.24
CA TRP A 264 -13.78 20.72 -6.03
C TRP A 264 -12.47 20.61 -5.23
N SER A 265 -12.43 19.66 -4.29
CA SER A 265 -11.24 19.21 -3.57
C SER A 265 -11.43 17.75 -3.12
N ALA A 266 -10.37 17.07 -2.69
CA ALA A 266 -10.50 15.73 -2.12
C ALA A 266 -11.31 15.69 -0.80
N GLU A 267 -11.43 16.84 -0.11
CA GLU A 267 -12.21 17.00 1.14
C GLU A 267 -13.68 17.30 0.88
N ARG A 268 -13.98 17.98 -0.23
CA ARG A 268 -15.32 18.33 -0.70
C ARG A 268 -15.36 18.15 -2.24
N PRO A 269 -15.67 16.94 -2.73
CA PRO A 269 -15.61 16.62 -4.16
C PRO A 269 -16.86 17.12 -4.91
N ARG A 270 -17.05 18.45 -4.94
CA ARG A 270 -18.20 19.08 -5.61
C ARG A 270 -18.10 18.93 -7.13
N LEU A 271 -19.10 18.28 -7.74
CA LEU A 271 -19.20 18.08 -9.19
C LEU A 271 -20.50 18.67 -9.78
N TYR A 272 -20.39 19.39 -10.88
CA TYR A 272 -21.52 19.95 -11.63
C TYR A 272 -21.74 19.16 -12.93
N ASP A 273 -22.99 18.84 -13.25
CA ASP A 273 -23.34 18.27 -14.54
C ASP A 273 -23.21 19.33 -15.63
N VAL A 274 -22.20 19.19 -16.49
CA VAL A 274 -21.99 19.99 -17.69
C VAL A 274 -22.48 19.21 -18.89
N VAL A 275 -23.57 19.68 -19.48
CA VAL A 275 -24.24 19.05 -20.62
C VAL A 275 -23.75 19.71 -21.91
N VAL A 276 -23.08 18.94 -22.77
CA VAL A 276 -22.62 19.36 -24.09
C VAL A 276 -23.50 18.69 -25.12
N SER A 277 -24.15 19.46 -25.98
CA SER A 277 -25.14 18.94 -26.94
C SER A 277 -24.97 19.52 -28.34
N THR A 278 -25.14 18.65 -29.33
CA THR A 278 -25.43 19.01 -30.72
C THR A 278 -26.86 18.59 -31.05
N ASP A 279 -27.27 18.76 -32.30
CA ASP A 279 -28.58 18.24 -32.76
C ASP A 279 -28.63 16.70 -32.79
N THR A 280 -27.48 16.02 -32.68
CA THR A 280 -27.37 14.56 -32.88
C THR A 280 -26.76 13.78 -31.71
N GLU A 281 -26.03 14.43 -30.80
CA GLU A 281 -25.48 13.80 -29.60
C GLU A 281 -25.54 14.75 -28.40
N THR A 282 -25.79 14.18 -27.21
CA THR A 282 -25.62 14.86 -25.92
C THR A 282 -24.65 14.06 -25.06
N VAL A 283 -23.69 14.74 -24.44
CA VAL A 283 -22.74 14.19 -23.46
C VAL A 283 -22.89 14.97 -22.16
N THR A 284 -22.99 14.27 -21.03
CA THR A 284 -23.05 14.88 -19.69
C THR A 284 -21.80 14.56 -18.89
N LEU A 285 -21.05 15.57 -18.48
CA LEU A 285 -19.79 15.43 -17.73
C LEU A 285 -19.95 15.92 -16.31
N ALA A 286 -19.43 15.16 -15.35
CA ALA A 286 -19.30 15.61 -13.97
C ALA A 286 -18.03 16.46 -13.85
N VAL A 287 -18.17 17.77 -13.64
CA VAL A 287 -17.05 18.73 -13.68
C VAL A 287 -16.85 19.37 -12.32
N GLY A 288 -15.63 19.30 -11.80
CA GLY A 288 -15.22 19.99 -10.58
C GLY A 288 -14.46 21.28 -10.89
N PHE A 289 -14.88 22.41 -10.33
CA PHE A 289 -14.17 23.68 -10.48
C PHE A 289 -12.96 23.72 -9.53
N ARG A 290 -11.75 23.80 -10.07
CA ARG A 290 -10.53 23.89 -9.27
C ARG A 290 -9.37 24.48 -10.04
N THR A 291 -8.48 25.17 -9.34
CA THR A 291 -7.24 25.70 -9.93
C THR A 291 -6.03 25.20 -9.15
N ILE A 292 -4.99 24.81 -9.89
CA ILE A 292 -3.71 24.34 -9.37
C ILE A 292 -2.67 25.40 -9.68
N SER A 293 -1.77 25.64 -8.73
CA SER A 293 -0.68 26.61 -8.90
C SER A 293 0.50 26.22 -8.03
N ILE A 294 1.70 26.62 -8.45
CA ILE A 294 2.92 26.51 -7.66
C ILE A 294 3.42 27.93 -7.40
N GLU A 295 3.46 28.32 -6.14
CA GLU A 295 3.88 29.66 -5.71
C GLU A 295 4.99 29.51 -4.66
N ASP A 296 6.14 30.13 -4.90
CA ASP A 296 7.31 30.09 -3.99
C ASP A 296 7.71 28.68 -3.52
N GLY A 297 7.63 27.68 -4.42
CA GLY A 297 7.95 26.29 -4.13
C GLY A 297 6.88 25.54 -3.33
N VAL A 298 5.67 26.06 -3.24
CA VAL A 298 4.53 25.43 -2.56
C VAL A 298 3.44 25.08 -3.55
N PHE A 299 2.98 23.83 -3.53
CA PHE A 299 1.87 23.36 -4.36
C PHE A 299 0.53 23.74 -3.73
N LEU A 300 -0.30 24.45 -4.50
CA LEU A 300 -1.58 24.97 -4.04
C LEU A 300 -2.73 24.40 -4.87
N VAL A 301 -3.83 24.09 -4.20
CA VAL A 301 -5.14 23.85 -4.82
C VAL A 301 -6.10 24.90 -4.27
N ASN A 302 -6.79 25.62 -5.16
CA ASN A 302 -7.75 26.66 -4.79
C ASN A 302 -7.15 27.70 -3.81
N GLY A 303 -5.89 28.07 -4.02
CA GLY A 303 -5.16 29.05 -3.20
C GLY A 303 -4.73 28.56 -1.82
N ARG A 304 -4.85 27.25 -1.51
CA ARG A 304 -4.42 26.67 -0.23
C ARG A 304 -3.34 25.62 -0.43
N PRO A 305 -2.31 25.57 0.43
CA PRO A 305 -1.37 24.46 0.44
C PRO A 305 -2.08 23.19 0.86
N ILE A 306 -1.80 22.10 0.15
CA ILE A 306 -2.30 20.76 0.49
C ILE A 306 -1.13 19.84 0.87
N LYS A 307 -1.45 18.75 1.55
CA LYS A 307 -0.53 17.63 1.79
C LYS A 307 -1.09 16.38 1.14
N LEU A 308 -0.29 15.71 0.33
CA LEU A 308 -0.61 14.44 -0.29
C LEU A 308 -0.25 13.32 0.69
N ARG A 309 -1.29 12.66 1.17
CA ARG A 309 -1.25 11.46 2.00
C ARG A 309 -1.71 10.32 1.11
N GLY A 310 -0.79 9.89 0.25
CA GLY A 310 -1.11 9.07 -0.91
C GLY A 310 -0.62 7.64 -0.84
N VAL A 311 -1.06 6.85 -1.81
CA VAL A 311 -0.59 5.49 -2.09
C VAL A 311 -0.39 5.29 -3.59
N ASN A 312 0.59 4.47 -3.96
CA ASN A 312 0.73 3.94 -5.32
C ASN A 312 -0.27 2.78 -5.49
N ARG A 313 -0.97 2.74 -6.61
CA ARG A 313 -1.98 1.71 -6.89
C ARG A 313 -1.78 1.10 -8.27
N HIS A 314 -1.31 -0.15 -8.29
CA HIS A 314 -1.51 -1.05 -9.41
C HIS A 314 -2.97 -1.52 -9.54
N GLU A 315 -3.38 -1.87 -10.78
CA GLU A 315 -4.66 -2.52 -11.01
C GLU A 315 -4.53 -4.03 -10.79
N PHE A 316 -4.93 -4.54 -9.62
CA PHE A 316 -4.73 -5.96 -9.31
C PHE A 316 -5.95 -6.65 -8.70
N ASP A 317 -6.26 -7.86 -9.14
CA ASP A 317 -7.22 -8.79 -8.53
C ASP A 317 -6.58 -10.20 -8.49
N PRO A 318 -6.60 -10.91 -7.34
CA PRO A 318 -5.92 -12.20 -7.18
C PRO A 318 -6.34 -13.30 -8.16
N LEU A 319 -7.53 -13.18 -8.77
CA LEU A 319 -8.07 -14.14 -9.73
C LEU A 319 -8.12 -13.59 -11.16
N ARG A 320 -8.02 -12.27 -11.34
CA ARG A 320 -8.21 -11.60 -12.64
C ARG A 320 -7.03 -10.74 -13.10
N GLY A 321 -5.97 -10.58 -12.31
CA GLY A 321 -4.83 -9.72 -12.67
C GLY A 321 -5.29 -8.27 -12.85
N ARG A 322 -4.95 -7.63 -13.98
CA ARG A 322 -5.41 -6.25 -14.29
C ARG A 322 -6.85 -6.15 -14.79
N ALA A 323 -7.57 -7.27 -14.99
CA ALA A 323 -8.99 -7.22 -15.34
C ALA A 323 -9.87 -6.98 -14.08
N VAL A 324 -9.59 -5.88 -13.38
CA VAL A 324 -10.28 -5.47 -12.14
C VAL A 324 -11.71 -5.05 -12.47
N THR A 325 -12.67 -5.42 -11.61
CA THR A 325 -14.09 -5.06 -11.83
C THR A 325 -14.43 -3.68 -11.28
N PRO A 326 -15.49 -3.02 -11.77
CA PRO A 326 -15.96 -1.74 -11.23
C PRO A 326 -16.23 -1.77 -9.71
N GLU A 327 -16.78 -2.88 -9.21
CA GLU A 327 -17.05 -3.04 -7.77
C GLU A 327 -15.75 -3.03 -6.96
N ARG A 328 -14.71 -3.68 -7.49
CA ARG A 328 -13.40 -3.75 -6.83
C ARG A 328 -12.67 -2.42 -6.89
N MET A 329 -12.79 -1.67 -7.98
CA MET A 329 -12.29 -0.28 -8.07
C MET A 329 -12.96 0.63 -7.02
N LEU A 330 -14.29 0.52 -6.86
CA LEU A 330 -15.01 1.27 -5.83
C LEU A 330 -14.56 0.86 -4.42
N GLU A 331 -14.40 -0.45 -4.16
CA GLU A 331 -13.90 -0.95 -2.89
C GLU A 331 -12.52 -0.38 -2.54
N ASP A 332 -11.59 -0.35 -3.49
CA ASP A 332 -10.27 0.26 -3.30
C ASP A 332 -10.40 1.75 -2.92
N VAL A 333 -11.18 2.53 -3.67
CA VAL A 333 -11.40 3.96 -3.37
C VAL A 333 -12.00 4.16 -1.98
N LEU A 334 -13.01 3.38 -1.60
CA LEU A 334 -13.64 3.52 -0.29
C LEU A 334 -12.71 3.07 0.85
N LEU A 335 -11.91 2.02 0.66
CA LEU A 335 -10.91 1.60 1.62
C LEU A 335 -9.83 2.68 1.81
N MET A 336 -9.35 3.30 0.75
CA MET A 336 -8.42 4.43 0.84
C MET A 336 -9.01 5.56 1.69
N LYS A 337 -10.24 5.97 1.38
CA LYS A 337 -10.92 7.06 2.10
C LYS A 337 -11.16 6.72 3.58
N ARG A 338 -11.47 5.47 3.90
CA ARG A 338 -11.59 4.96 5.29
C ARG A 338 -10.26 4.86 6.02
N HIS A 339 -9.12 4.93 5.35
CA HIS A 339 -7.81 4.99 5.99
C HIS A 339 -7.15 6.36 5.80
N HIS A 340 -7.98 7.40 5.60
CA HIS A 340 -7.60 8.80 5.50
C HIS A 340 -6.64 9.15 4.36
N ILE A 341 -6.49 8.24 3.39
CA ILE A 341 -5.75 8.50 2.15
C ILE A 341 -6.55 9.52 1.34
N ASN A 342 -5.85 10.54 0.84
CA ASN A 342 -6.44 11.62 0.05
C ASN A 342 -5.89 11.72 -1.37
N ALA A 343 -4.91 10.88 -1.73
CA ALA A 343 -4.28 10.89 -3.03
C ALA A 343 -3.92 9.48 -3.51
N VAL A 344 -3.88 9.28 -4.82
CA VAL A 344 -3.44 8.04 -5.46
C VAL A 344 -2.55 8.34 -6.67
N ARG A 345 -1.46 7.59 -6.83
CA ARG A 345 -0.65 7.57 -8.06
C ARG A 345 -0.96 6.27 -8.80
N THR A 346 -1.21 6.35 -10.10
CA THR A 346 -1.60 5.20 -10.92
C THR A 346 -0.37 4.47 -11.42
N SER A 347 0.35 3.81 -10.52
CA SER A 347 1.61 3.11 -10.80
C SER A 347 1.41 1.93 -11.76
N HIS A 348 2.12 1.83 -12.89
CA HIS A 348 2.81 2.91 -13.63
C HIS A 348 2.23 3.01 -15.04
N TYR A 349 0.93 3.24 -15.10
CA TYR A 349 0.16 3.31 -16.32
C TYR A 349 -1.22 3.90 -16.06
N PRO A 350 -1.90 4.43 -17.09
CA PRO A 350 -3.22 5.00 -16.91
C PRO A 350 -4.20 3.91 -16.45
N PRO A 351 -5.00 4.17 -15.40
CA PRO A 351 -5.88 3.17 -14.83
C PRO A 351 -7.05 2.91 -15.78
N HIS A 352 -7.91 1.97 -15.41
CA HIS A 352 -9.21 1.87 -16.04
C HIS A 352 -9.93 3.22 -15.86
N PRO A 353 -10.50 3.80 -16.93
CA PRO A 353 -11.19 5.10 -16.94
C PRO A 353 -12.21 5.28 -15.80
N HIS A 354 -12.96 4.23 -15.47
CA HIS A 354 -13.96 4.27 -14.41
C HIS A 354 -13.36 4.55 -13.02
N PHE A 355 -12.10 4.20 -12.78
CA PHE A 355 -11.42 4.52 -11.53
C PHE A 355 -11.28 6.04 -11.34
N LEU A 356 -11.05 6.80 -12.42
CA LEU A 356 -10.97 8.26 -12.38
C LEU A 356 -12.34 8.90 -12.11
N ASP A 357 -13.43 8.34 -12.66
CA ASP A 357 -14.81 8.74 -12.31
C ASP A 357 -15.06 8.61 -10.79
N LEU A 358 -14.55 7.53 -10.19
CA LEU A 358 -14.67 7.26 -8.76
C LEU A 358 -13.81 8.22 -7.94
N CYS A 359 -12.60 8.55 -8.39
CA CYS A 359 -11.73 9.53 -7.75
C CYS A 359 -12.33 10.94 -7.75
N ASP A 360 -12.95 11.35 -8.86
CA ASP A 360 -13.68 12.61 -8.95
C ASP A 360 -14.83 12.66 -7.93
N ARG A 361 -15.62 11.57 -7.86
CA ARG A 361 -16.84 11.49 -7.04
C ARG A 361 -16.56 11.39 -5.54
N HIS A 362 -15.56 10.59 -5.15
CA HIS A 362 -15.25 10.31 -3.75
C HIS A 362 -14.13 11.19 -3.20
N GLY A 363 -13.47 11.96 -4.06
CA GLY A 363 -12.44 12.92 -3.68
C GLY A 363 -11.12 12.25 -3.35
N LEU A 364 -10.36 11.92 -4.40
CA LEU A 364 -8.94 11.60 -4.33
C LEU A 364 -8.18 12.49 -5.31
N TYR A 365 -7.04 13.03 -4.89
CA TYR A 365 -6.10 13.67 -5.80
C TYR A 365 -5.34 12.60 -6.58
N VAL A 366 -5.25 12.73 -7.89
CA VAL A 366 -4.65 11.71 -8.77
C VAL A 366 -3.38 12.26 -9.43
N ILE A 367 -2.31 11.47 -9.37
CA ILE A 367 -1.22 11.56 -10.34
C ILE A 367 -1.50 10.48 -11.39
N ASP A 368 -1.95 10.92 -12.57
CA ASP A 368 -2.23 10.01 -13.68
C ASP A 368 -0.95 9.82 -14.49
N GLU A 369 -0.48 8.59 -14.56
CA GLU A 369 0.86 8.26 -15.03
C GLU A 369 0.83 7.52 -16.36
N ASN A 370 1.68 8.00 -17.27
CA ASN A 370 1.83 7.41 -18.58
C ASN A 370 2.34 5.96 -18.51
N ASP A 371 1.94 5.18 -19.51
CA ASP A 371 2.34 3.79 -19.66
C ASP A 371 3.78 3.69 -20.20
N LEU A 372 4.76 3.93 -19.34
CA LEU A 372 6.19 3.94 -19.69
C LEU A 372 7.07 3.54 -18.51
N GLU A 373 7.80 2.45 -18.67
CA GLU A 373 8.89 2.04 -17.79
C GLU A 373 9.96 1.25 -18.55
N THR A 374 11.23 1.58 -18.35
CA THR A 374 12.38 0.96 -19.05
C THR A 374 13.48 0.50 -18.07
N HIS A 375 13.09 0.14 -16.85
CA HIS A 375 14.02 -0.06 -15.72
C HIS A 375 15.11 -1.08 -16.02
N GLY A 376 14.81 -2.18 -16.71
CA GLY A 376 15.80 -3.21 -17.07
C GLY A 376 16.98 -2.71 -17.92
N PHE A 377 16.89 -1.52 -18.53
CA PHE A 377 18.03 -0.89 -19.22
C PHE A 377 19.07 -0.32 -18.24
N GLU A 378 18.73 -0.03 -16.99
CA GLU A 378 19.67 0.47 -15.99
C GLU A 378 20.84 -0.51 -15.76
N ILE A 379 20.55 -1.81 -15.83
CA ILE A 379 21.52 -2.89 -15.57
C ILE A 379 22.77 -2.79 -16.46
N ASP A 380 22.60 -2.34 -17.71
CA ASP A 380 23.70 -2.11 -18.66
C ASP A 380 23.96 -0.61 -18.89
N GLY A 381 23.68 0.23 -17.89
CA GLY A 381 23.97 1.66 -17.92
C GLY A 381 23.16 2.44 -18.95
N TRP A 382 21.89 2.08 -19.16
CA TRP A 382 20.93 2.74 -20.05
C TRP A 382 21.27 2.69 -21.55
N VAL A 383 22.12 1.74 -21.98
CA VAL A 383 22.50 1.59 -23.39
C VAL A 383 21.29 1.19 -24.23
N GLY A 384 20.98 1.99 -25.26
CA GLY A 384 19.86 1.69 -26.17
C GLY A 384 18.47 1.92 -25.56
N ASN A 385 18.40 2.66 -24.45
CA ASN A 385 17.14 2.95 -23.77
C ASN A 385 16.17 3.72 -24.69
N PRO A 386 14.90 3.26 -24.85
CA PRO A 386 13.87 3.92 -25.66
C PRO A 386 13.69 5.42 -25.41
N VAL A 387 13.93 5.93 -24.21
CA VAL A 387 13.70 7.35 -23.92
C VAL A 387 14.74 8.30 -24.54
N ASP A 388 15.89 7.80 -25.02
CA ASP A 388 16.87 8.62 -25.75
C ASP A 388 17.06 8.21 -27.23
N ASP A 389 16.37 7.17 -27.68
CA ASP A 389 16.40 6.74 -29.07
C ASP A 389 15.39 7.54 -29.94
N PRO A 390 15.84 8.27 -30.98
CA PRO A 390 14.94 9.04 -31.84
C PRO A 390 13.92 8.19 -32.62
N ASP A 391 14.16 6.90 -32.85
CA ASP A 391 13.21 6.04 -33.56
C ASP A 391 11.94 5.78 -32.72
N TRP A 392 11.99 6.04 -31.40
CA TRP A 392 10.89 5.85 -30.46
C TRP A 392 10.06 7.11 -30.20
N THR A 393 10.49 8.28 -30.67
CA THR A 393 9.87 9.58 -30.33
C THR A 393 8.36 9.59 -30.60
N ASP A 394 7.95 9.21 -31.81
CA ASP A 394 6.54 9.29 -32.22
C ASP A 394 5.66 8.34 -31.39
N VAL A 395 6.18 7.17 -31.02
CA VAL A 395 5.47 6.16 -30.21
C VAL A 395 5.31 6.62 -28.77
N LEU A 396 6.35 7.20 -28.17
CA LEU A 396 6.28 7.71 -26.80
C LEU A 396 5.38 8.96 -26.69
N VAL A 397 5.41 9.84 -27.69
CA VAL A 397 4.48 10.99 -27.77
C VAL A 397 3.03 10.52 -27.97
N ASP A 398 2.79 9.47 -28.76
CA ASP A 398 1.46 8.87 -28.92
C ASP A 398 0.90 8.35 -27.58
N ARG A 399 1.74 7.73 -26.72
CA ARG A 399 1.33 7.23 -25.40
C ARG A 399 0.77 8.33 -24.50
N VAL A 400 1.52 9.42 -24.29
CA VAL A 400 1.04 10.56 -23.49
C VAL A 400 -0.14 11.27 -24.14
N THR A 401 -0.18 11.34 -25.47
CA THR A 401 -1.30 11.94 -26.20
C THR A 401 -2.60 11.19 -25.96
N ARG A 402 -2.56 9.85 -25.94
CA ARG A 402 -3.71 8.99 -25.65
C ARG A 402 -4.20 9.16 -24.22
N MET A 403 -3.29 9.16 -23.25
CA MET A 403 -3.61 9.38 -21.84
C MET A 403 -4.31 10.73 -21.64
N VAL A 404 -3.64 11.84 -21.99
CA VAL A 404 -4.16 13.19 -21.74
C VAL A 404 -5.49 13.42 -22.44
N ARG A 405 -5.64 12.98 -23.70
CA ARG A 405 -6.91 13.14 -24.43
C ARG A 405 -8.06 12.32 -23.84
N ARG A 406 -7.77 11.16 -23.25
CA ARG A 406 -8.78 10.35 -22.57
C ARG A 406 -9.24 11.02 -21.27
N ASP A 407 -8.30 11.56 -20.50
CA ASP A 407 -8.49 11.77 -19.06
C ASP A 407 -8.55 13.24 -18.60
N ALA A 408 -8.16 14.22 -19.43
CA ALA A 408 -8.01 15.63 -19.01
C ALA A 408 -9.27 16.34 -18.46
N HIS A 409 -10.45 15.74 -18.60
CA HIS A 409 -11.71 16.26 -18.06
C HIS A 409 -11.91 15.97 -16.57
N HIS A 410 -11.13 15.06 -15.97
CA HIS A 410 -11.24 14.69 -14.56
C HIS A 410 -10.66 15.75 -13.63
N ALA A 411 -11.45 16.18 -12.65
CA ALA A 411 -11.01 17.17 -11.66
C ALA A 411 -9.97 16.61 -10.68
N SER A 412 -10.05 15.30 -10.41
CA SER A 412 -9.16 14.55 -9.52
C SER A 412 -7.71 14.57 -9.96
N ILE A 413 -7.44 14.55 -11.26
CA ILE A 413 -6.08 14.58 -11.80
C ILE A 413 -5.48 15.95 -11.50
N ILE A 414 -4.44 15.97 -10.65
CA ILE A 414 -3.72 17.18 -10.28
C ILE A 414 -2.33 17.27 -10.92
N MET A 415 -1.80 16.15 -11.41
CA MET A 415 -0.51 16.09 -12.12
C MET A 415 -0.56 15.03 -13.21
N TRP A 416 0.18 15.27 -14.29
CA TRP A 416 0.51 14.26 -15.30
C TRP A 416 1.90 13.72 -15.04
N SER A 417 2.06 12.40 -14.98
CA SER A 417 3.39 11.78 -14.89
C SER A 417 3.85 11.20 -16.23
N LEU A 418 5.12 11.45 -16.59
CA LEU A 418 5.70 11.02 -17.87
C LEU A 418 5.98 9.51 -17.96
N GLY A 419 6.04 8.83 -16.81
CA GLY A 419 6.39 7.41 -16.66
C GLY A 419 7.16 7.17 -15.36
N ASN A 420 7.69 5.98 -15.20
CA ASN A 420 8.46 5.54 -14.03
C ASN A 420 9.80 4.94 -14.46
N GLU A 421 10.85 5.10 -13.63
CA GLU A 421 12.17 4.43 -13.76
C GLU A 421 12.68 4.19 -15.19
N ALA A 422 12.51 5.20 -16.05
CA ALA A 422 12.83 5.09 -17.48
C ALA A 422 14.12 5.81 -17.88
N GLY A 423 14.88 6.32 -16.91
CA GLY A 423 16.13 7.06 -17.13
C GLY A 423 15.94 8.49 -17.68
N VAL A 424 16.93 9.00 -18.40
CA VAL A 424 16.89 10.35 -18.98
C VAL A 424 17.10 10.30 -20.49
N GLY A 425 16.41 11.15 -21.24
CA GLY A 425 16.57 11.19 -22.70
C GLY A 425 15.67 12.18 -23.42
N ARG A 426 15.93 12.39 -24.72
CA ARG A 426 15.19 13.36 -25.54
C ARG A 426 13.67 13.13 -25.59
N ASN A 427 13.22 11.90 -25.45
CA ASN A 427 11.80 11.57 -25.56
C ASN A 427 11.03 11.94 -24.28
N ILE A 428 11.72 12.04 -23.14
CA ILE A 428 11.15 12.66 -21.91
C ILE A 428 10.75 14.11 -22.20
N ALA A 429 11.64 14.89 -22.83
CA ALA A 429 11.35 16.26 -23.23
C ALA A 429 10.20 16.34 -24.25
N ALA A 430 10.21 15.48 -25.26
CA ALA A 430 9.17 15.46 -26.30
C ALA A 430 7.78 15.12 -25.74
N MET A 431 7.69 14.17 -24.79
CA MET A 431 6.45 13.85 -24.09
C MET A 431 5.98 15.01 -23.21
N ALA A 432 6.89 15.67 -22.48
CA ALA A 432 6.56 16.83 -21.66
C ALA A 432 6.02 17.99 -22.50
N ASP A 433 6.67 18.29 -23.63
CA ASP A 433 6.21 19.33 -24.57
C ASP A 433 4.81 19.00 -25.11
N ALA A 434 4.57 17.74 -25.49
CA ALA A 434 3.26 17.29 -25.95
C ALA A 434 2.17 17.45 -24.87
N ILE A 435 2.47 17.13 -23.61
CA ILE A 435 1.52 17.34 -22.49
C ILE A 435 1.24 18.83 -22.29
N ARG A 436 2.27 19.70 -22.29
CA ARG A 436 2.08 21.15 -22.11
C ARG A 436 1.23 21.77 -23.23
N ASP A 437 1.38 21.27 -24.46
CA ASP A 437 0.57 21.70 -25.61
C ASP A 437 -0.89 21.21 -25.52
N LEU A 438 -1.11 20.03 -24.93
CA LEU A 438 -2.45 19.45 -24.77
C LEU A 438 -3.21 20.02 -23.56
N ASP A 439 -2.52 20.19 -22.43
CA ASP A 439 -3.09 20.63 -21.15
C ASP A 439 -2.07 21.41 -20.30
N PRO A 440 -2.09 22.76 -20.36
CA PRO A 440 -1.25 23.60 -19.52
C PRO A 440 -1.81 23.81 -18.10
N SER A 441 -2.98 23.23 -17.75
CA SER A 441 -3.64 23.48 -16.47
C SER A 441 -3.12 22.63 -15.31
N ARG A 442 -2.28 21.63 -15.61
CA ARG A 442 -1.74 20.66 -14.64
C ARG A 442 -0.21 20.63 -14.69
N PRO A 443 0.47 20.63 -13.52
CA PRO A 443 1.90 20.40 -13.44
C PRO A 443 2.31 19.01 -13.95
N ILE A 444 3.55 18.90 -14.46
CA ILE A 444 4.16 17.65 -14.92
C ILE A 444 5.07 17.07 -13.83
N HIS A 445 4.98 15.76 -13.64
CA HIS A 445 5.78 14.92 -12.76
C HIS A 445 6.64 13.94 -13.58
N TYR A 446 7.87 13.70 -13.12
CA TYR A 446 8.72 12.59 -13.54
C TYR A 446 9.89 12.48 -12.57
N GLU A 447 10.11 11.30 -11.99
CA GLU A 447 11.18 11.11 -11.00
C GLU A 447 12.53 10.86 -11.67
N GLY A 448 12.59 10.09 -12.76
CA GLY A 448 13.84 9.59 -13.36
C GLY A 448 14.85 10.65 -13.84
N ASP A 449 14.48 11.93 -13.91
CA ASP A 449 15.38 13.07 -14.12
C ASP A 449 15.48 13.96 -12.87
N TRP A 450 16.47 13.73 -12.02
CA TRP A 450 16.72 14.51 -10.79
C TRP A 450 17.21 15.95 -11.05
N SER A 451 17.51 16.31 -12.30
CA SER A 451 17.73 17.70 -12.69
C SER A 451 16.41 18.48 -12.85
N SER A 452 15.31 17.76 -13.01
CA SER A 452 13.95 18.28 -13.15
C SER A 452 13.83 19.28 -14.32
N ASP A 453 14.41 18.95 -15.48
CA ASP A 453 14.49 19.88 -16.63
C ASP A 453 13.16 20.12 -17.33
N HIS A 454 12.30 19.11 -17.33
CA HIS A 454 11.07 19.10 -18.12
C HIS A 454 9.79 19.06 -17.25
N VAL A 455 9.96 19.11 -15.93
CA VAL A 455 8.90 18.92 -14.93
C VAL A 455 8.71 20.14 -14.04
N ASP A 456 7.62 20.14 -13.29
CA ASP A 456 7.20 21.27 -12.45
C ASP A 456 7.31 20.98 -10.94
N VAL A 457 7.59 19.72 -10.57
CA VAL A 457 7.76 19.25 -9.19
C VAL A 457 9.09 18.49 -9.05
N TYR A 458 9.79 18.68 -7.94
CA TYR A 458 10.98 17.88 -7.63
C TYR A 458 10.53 16.58 -6.97
N SER A 459 10.63 15.47 -7.68
CA SER A 459 10.24 14.15 -7.17
C SER A 459 11.46 13.29 -6.83
N ARG A 460 11.30 12.42 -5.84
CA ARG A 460 12.23 11.35 -5.48
C ARG A 460 11.48 10.11 -5.03
N MET A 461 12.11 8.95 -5.23
CA MET A 461 11.70 7.69 -4.60
C MET A 461 12.61 7.39 -3.39
N TYR A 462 12.00 7.00 -2.27
CA TYR A 462 12.65 6.49 -1.07
C TYR A 462 13.78 7.38 -0.50
N ALA A 463 13.64 8.71 -0.57
CA ALA A 463 14.57 9.63 0.09
C ALA A 463 14.50 9.41 1.60
N ASP A 464 15.63 9.27 2.28
CA ASP A 464 15.62 9.08 3.74
C ASP A 464 15.18 10.35 4.47
N SER A 465 14.77 10.22 5.73
CA SER A 465 14.23 11.34 6.50
C SER A 465 15.23 12.49 6.69
N GLU A 466 16.54 12.21 6.70
CA GLU A 466 17.59 13.24 6.74
C GLU A 466 17.61 14.03 5.43
N GLU A 467 17.63 13.35 4.28
CA GLU A 467 17.52 14.00 2.97
C GLU A 467 16.24 14.83 2.84
N VAL A 468 15.09 14.29 3.27
CA VAL A 468 13.80 15.01 3.23
C VAL A 468 13.80 16.25 4.12
N ASP A 469 14.42 16.20 5.31
CA ASP A 469 14.56 17.37 6.19
C ASP A 469 15.43 18.46 5.53
N LEU A 470 16.55 18.08 4.91
CA LEU A 470 17.41 19.02 4.17
C LEU A 470 16.69 19.67 2.98
N ILE A 471 15.92 18.89 2.23
CA ILE A 471 15.08 19.40 1.13
C ILE A 471 13.99 20.34 1.68
N GLY A 472 13.34 19.98 2.78
CA GLY A 472 12.32 20.81 3.44
C GLY A 472 12.85 22.17 3.88
N GLN A 473 14.12 22.22 4.30
CA GLN A 473 14.85 23.44 4.65
C GLN A 473 15.39 24.23 3.44
N GLY A 474 15.40 23.65 2.24
CA GLY A 474 15.97 24.28 1.04
C GLY A 474 17.50 24.26 0.97
N ILE A 475 18.15 23.39 1.76
CA ILE A 475 19.60 23.29 1.89
C ILE A 475 20.14 21.92 1.48
N GLU A 476 19.37 21.15 0.71
CA GLU A 476 19.82 19.90 0.10
C GLU A 476 21.10 20.12 -0.72
N PRO A 477 21.96 19.11 -0.92
CA PRO A 477 23.16 19.24 -1.75
C PRO A 477 22.85 19.82 -3.14
N PRO A 478 23.70 20.73 -3.67
CA PRO A 478 23.47 21.34 -4.96
C PRO A 478 23.54 20.32 -6.10
N PHE A 479 22.65 20.45 -7.06
CA PHE A 479 22.77 19.73 -8.33
C PHE A 479 23.97 20.28 -9.13
N GLU A 480 24.66 19.42 -9.88
CA GLU A 480 25.92 19.79 -10.57
C GLU A 480 25.75 20.98 -11.51
N ARG A 481 24.59 21.07 -12.18
CA ARG A 481 24.25 22.17 -13.08
C ARG A 481 23.46 23.26 -12.33
N ALA A 482 24.04 24.46 -12.27
CA ALA A 482 23.55 25.57 -11.45
C ALA A 482 22.16 26.11 -11.85
N ASP A 483 21.84 26.18 -13.15
CA ASP A 483 20.51 26.60 -13.63
C ASP A 483 19.42 25.59 -13.27
N ALA A 484 19.72 24.29 -13.39
CA ALA A 484 18.82 23.22 -12.96
C ALA A 484 18.64 23.23 -11.43
N ASP A 485 19.72 23.39 -10.65
CA ASP A 485 19.65 23.49 -9.19
C ASP A 485 18.75 24.66 -8.74
N ALA A 486 18.94 25.85 -9.33
CA ALA A 486 18.13 27.03 -9.01
C ALA A 486 16.64 26.82 -9.31
N ARG A 487 16.32 26.18 -10.45
CA ARG A 487 14.94 25.86 -10.82
C ARG A 487 14.34 24.81 -9.87
N ARG A 488 15.05 23.70 -9.64
CA ARG A 488 14.64 22.60 -8.76
C ARG A 488 14.41 23.05 -7.31
N ARG A 489 15.23 23.96 -6.79
CA ARG A 489 15.05 24.55 -5.44
C ARG A 489 13.78 25.39 -5.30
N ALA A 490 13.28 25.93 -6.41
CA ALA A 490 12.04 26.69 -6.45
C ALA A 490 10.79 25.80 -6.66
N MET A 491 10.96 24.47 -6.77
CA MET A 491 9.86 23.52 -6.90
C MET A 491 9.40 22.98 -5.54
N PRO A 492 8.11 22.61 -5.40
CA PRO A 492 7.67 21.75 -4.31
C PRO A 492 8.33 20.38 -4.46
N PHE A 493 8.51 19.70 -3.33
CA PHE A 493 9.11 18.37 -3.27
C PHE A 493 8.06 17.30 -3.00
N LEU A 494 8.14 16.19 -3.72
CA LEU A 494 7.26 15.04 -3.60
C LEU A 494 8.07 13.76 -3.42
N GLN A 495 7.64 12.88 -2.50
CA GLN A 495 8.06 11.48 -2.55
C GLN A 495 7.04 10.68 -3.35
N CYS A 496 7.28 10.42 -4.65
CA CYS A 496 6.34 9.64 -5.44
C CYS A 496 6.30 8.17 -5.01
N GLU A 497 7.33 7.70 -4.31
CA GLU A 497 7.34 6.46 -3.55
C GLU A 497 8.13 6.66 -2.26
N TYR A 498 7.60 6.15 -1.14
CA TYR A 498 8.31 6.09 0.15
C TYR A 498 7.67 5.02 1.03
N ALA A 499 8.28 4.76 2.19
CA ALA A 499 7.74 3.86 3.21
C ALA A 499 7.28 2.52 2.61
N HIS A 500 8.21 1.80 1.98
CA HIS A 500 7.91 0.54 1.30
C HIS A 500 7.24 -0.47 2.26
N ALA A 501 6.05 -0.94 1.89
CA ALA A 501 5.10 -1.63 2.74
C ALA A 501 5.21 -3.16 2.69
N MET A 502 6.31 -3.68 2.13
CA MET A 502 6.56 -5.12 2.03
C MET A 502 6.65 -5.83 3.38
N GLY A 503 5.81 -6.86 3.50
CA GLY A 503 5.73 -7.70 4.67
C GLY A 503 5.34 -6.94 5.93
N ASN A 504 6.08 -7.18 7.01
CA ASN A 504 5.90 -6.43 8.25
C ASN A 504 6.59 -5.05 8.16
N GLY A 505 5.79 -4.05 7.83
CA GLY A 505 6.18 -2.65 7.65
C GLY A 505 4.99 -1.82 7.14
N PRO A 506 5.19 -0.54 6.78
CA PRO A 506 6.46 0.19 6.88
C PRO A 506 6.69 0.80 8.27
N GLY A 507 7.92 0.71 8.77
CA GLY A 507 8.38 1.46 9.94
C GLY A 507 8.82 2.89 9.59
N GLY A 508 8.73 3.82 10.55
CA GLY A 508 9.23 5.20 10.40
C GLY A 508 8.27 6.15 9.67
N LEU A 509 7.05 5.70 9.35
CA LEU A 509 6.05 6.51 8.64
C LEU A 509 5.73 7.83 9.36
N ALA A 510 5.60 7.79 10.69
CA ALA A 510 5.32 8.97 11.51
C ALA A 510 6.45 10.02 11.45
N ASP A 511 7.71 9.59 11.29
CA ASP A 511 8.84 10.51 11.18
C ASP A 511 8.77 11.35 9.91
N TYR A 512 8.37 10.75 8.78
CA TYR A 512 8.12 11.48 7.52
C TYR A 512 6.93 12.42 7.63
N ASP A 513 5.81 11.97 8.22
CA ASP A 513 4.59 12.79 8.33
C ASP A 513 4.84 14.08 9.14
N VAL A 514 5.67 14.00 10.19
CA VAL A 514 6.13 15.18 10.96
C VAL A 514 6.92 16.15 10.08
N LEU A 515 7.80 15.66 9.19
CA LEU A 515 8.54 16.51 8.27
C LEU A 515 7.61 17.16 7.25
N PHE A 516 6.68 16.39 6.68
CA PHE A 516 5.71 16.89 5.71
C PHE A 516 4.87 18.04 6.29
N ASP A 517 4.41 17.93 7.53
CA ASP A 517 3.65 19.01 8.17
C ASP A 517 4.54 20.23 8.53
N ARG A 518 5.82 20.01 8.83
CA ARG A 518 6.76 21.08 9.26
C ARG A 518 7.10 22.06 8.14
N TYR A 519 7.29 21.58 6.91
CA TYR A 519 7.81 22.40 5.82
C TYR A 519 6.78 22.57 4.69
N PRO A 520 6.40 23.81 4.31
CA PRO A 520 5.47 24.04 3.20
C PRO A 520 5.92 23.48 1.86
N ARG A 521 7.24 23.46 1.57
CA ARG A 521 7.82 22.92 0.33
C ARG A 521 7.57 21.42 0.15
N LEU A 522 7.47 20.66 1.24
CA LEU A 522 7.25 19.21 1.18
C LEU A 522 5.76 18.94 0.93
N LEU A 523 5.41 18.47 -0.25
CA LEU A 523 4.04 18.19 -0.65
C LEU A 523 3.46 16.95 0.03
N GLY A 524 4.32 16.05 0.51
CA GLY A 524 3.94 14.76 1.07
C GLY A 524 4.50 13.63 0.22
N GLY A 525 3.78 12.50 0.17
CA GLY A 525 4.23 11.36 -0.61
C GLY A 525 3.19 10.26 -0.80
N PHE A 526 3.57 9.25 -1.58
CA PHE A 526 2.76 8.10 -1.91
C PHE A 526 3.43 6.82 -1.42
N ILE A 527 2.79 6.10 -0.50
CA ILE A 527 3.31 4.84 0.03
C ILE A 527 3.39 3.82 -1.10
N TRP A 528 4.48 3.04 -1.16
CA TRP A 528 4.61 1.90 -2.05
C TRP A 528 4.34 0.58 -1.30
N GLU A 529 3.29 -0.18 -1.60
CA GLU A 529 2.14 0.19 -2.44
C GLU A 529 0.79 -0.21 -1.81
N TRP A 530 -0.30 -0.07 -2.57
CA TRP A 530 -1.65 -0.27 -2.05
C TRP A 530 -1.96 -1.73 -1.68
N ILE A 531 -1.49 -2.70 -2.47
CA ILE A 531 -1.92 -4.10 -2.33
C ILE A 531 -0.87 -5.11 -2.79
N ASP A 532 -0.71 -6.19 -2.04
CA ASP A 532 0.09 -7.34 -2.45
C ASP A 532 -0.46 -7.97 -3.73
N HIS A 533 0.41 -8.24 -4.69
CA HIS A 533 0.04 -8.88 -5.95
C HIS A 533 0.06 -10.41 -5.89
N GLY A 534 -0.37 -11.00 -4.77
CA GLY A 534 -0.46 -12.46 -4.63
C GLY A 534 -1.59 -13.06 -5.47
N LEU A 535 -1.27 -13.86 -6.49
CA LEU A 535 -2.29 -14.56 -7.30
C LEU A 535 -2.79 -15.81 -6.57
N THR A 536 -4.11 -16.02 -6.52
CA THR A 536 -4.66 -17.21 -5.85
C THR A 536 -4.31 -18.47 -6.62
N ARG A 537 -3.72 -19.46 -5.94
CA ARG A 537 -3.35 -20.76 -6.50
C ARG A 537 -3.71 -21.89 -5.54
N ALA A 538 -4.03 -23.07 -6.09
CA ALA A 538 -4.17 -24.30 -5.32
C ALA A 538 -2.85 -25.09 -5.32
N ASP A 539 -2.45 -25.62 -4.16
CA ASP A 539 -1.37 -26.62 -4.07
C ASP A 539 -1.83 -28.03 -4.52
N ASP A 540 -0.93 -29.02 -4.43
CA ASP A 540 -1.21 -30.41 -4.83
C ASP A 540 -2.33 -31.08 -4.01
N ASP A 541 -2.59 -30.59 -2.78
CA ASP A 541 -3.64 -31.07 -1.88
C ASP A 541 -4.95 -30.26 -2.00
N GLY A 542 -4.97 -29.23 -2.86
CA GLY A 542 -6.11 -28.35 -3.12
C GLY A 542 -6.27 -27.19 -2.13
N VAL A 543 -5.25 -26.90 -1.31
CA VAL A 543 -5.23 -25.75 -0.40
C VAL A 543 -4.95 -24.49 -1.20
N LEU A 544 -5.81 -23.48 -1.02
CA LEU A 544 -5.63 -22.18 -1.67
C LEU A 544 -4.60 -21.33 -0.91
N PHE A 545 -3.70 -20.71 -1.65
CA PHE A 545 -2.71 -19.76 -1.14
C PHE A 545 -2.47 -18.64 -2.15
N SER A 546 -1.83 -17.56 -1.68
CA SER A 546 -1.42 -16.42 -2.50
C SER A 546 -0.01 -16.67 -3.03
N ALA A 547 0.09 -16.96 -4.32
CA ALA A 547 1.33 -17.23 -5.01
C ALA A 547 2.04 -15.93 -5.44
N TYR A 548 3.37 -15.95 -5.40
CA TYR A 548 4.26 -14.89 -5.87
C TYR A 548 5.32 -15.46 -6.83
N GLY A 549 6.31 -14.66 -7.26
CA GLY A 549 7.25 -15.09 -8.29
C GLY A 549 8.01 -16.37 -7.94
N GLY A 550 8.10 -17.28 -8.91
CA GLY A 550 8.74 -18.59 -8.76
C GLY A 550 7.74 -19.71 -8.46
N ASP A 551 6.56 -19.39 -7.90
CA ASP A 551 5.53 -20.40 -7.69
C ASP A 551 5.00 -20.93 -9.04
N PHE A 552 4.97 -20.13 -10.10
CA PHE A 552 4.50 -20.56 -11.42
C PHE A 552 5.57 -21.28 -12.26
N GLY A 553 6.74 -21.57 -11.67
CA GLY A 553 7.83 -22.29 -12.31
C GLY A 553 8.70 -21.41 -13.21
N GLU A 554 8.66 -20.09 -13.03
CA GLU A 554 9.55 -19.18 -13.72
C GLU A 554 11.02 -19.55 -13.46
N ARG A 555 11.84 -19.45 -14.51
CA ARG A 555 13.29 -19.67 -14.38
C ARG A 555 14.02 -18.45 -13.81
N LEU A 556 13.43 -17.27 -13.98
CA LEU A 556 13.92 -15.98 -13.55
C LEU A 556 12.73 -15.27 -12.91
N HIS A 557 12.87 -14.84 -11.66
CA HIS A 557 11.84 -14.14 -10.91
C HIS A 557 12.45 -13.38 -9.73
N ASP A 558 11.69 -12.44 -9.18
CA ASP A 558 12.09 -11.62 -8.03
C ASP A 558 11.36 -12.01 -6.72
N GLY A 559 10.64 -13.14 -6.75
CA GLY A 559 10.16 -13.81 -5.55
C GLY A 559 9.04 -13.05 -4.85
N THR A 560 9.22 -12.80 -3.55
CA THR A 560 8.25 -12.15 -2.68
C THR A 560 8.15 -10.63 -2.89
N PHE A 561 9.01 -10.03 -3.72
CA PHE A 561 9.07 -8.58 -3.86
C PHE A 561 7.77 -7.96 -4.39
N ILE A 562 6.92 -8.75 -5.06
CA ILE A 562 5.57 -8.37 -5.51
C ILE A 562 4.49 -8.37 -4.40
N ALA A 563 4.85 -8.78 -3.18
CA ALA A 563 3.99 -8.79 -2.00
C ALA A 563 4.38 -7.63 -1.06
N ASP A 564 4.19 -6.42 -1.60
CA ASP A 564 4.72 -5.16 -1.11
C ASP A 564 3.63 -4.12 -0.72
N GLY A 565 2.44 -4.60 -0.39
CA GLY A 565 1.25 -3.78 -0.17
C GLY A 565 0.83 -3.52 1.28
N LEU A 566 0.12 -2.40 1.46
CA LEU A 566 -0.65 -2.11 2.69
C LEU A 566 -1.86 -3.04 2.87
N LEU A 567 -2.32 -3.68 1.80
CA LEU A 567 -3.36 -4.69 1.81
C LEU A 567 -2.79 -6.06 1.45
N LEU A 568 -3.25 -7.10 2.14
CA LEU A 568 -3.09 -8.47 1.66
C LEU A 568 -3.88 -8.66 0.35
N PRO A 569 -3.62 -9.72 -0.45
CA PRO A 569 -4.20 -9.84 -1.79
C PRO A 569 -5.74 -9.82 -1.83
N ASP A 570 -6.38 -10.27 -0.75
CA ASP A 570 -7.83 -10.29 -0.57
C ASP A 570 -8.44 -8.99 -0.03
N ARG A 571 -7.67 -7.90 0.02
CA ARG A 571 -8.02 -6.58 0.60
C ARG A 571 -8.12 -6.56 2.12
N THR A 572 -7.62 -7.59 2.81
CA THR A 572 -7.49 -7.51 4.28
C THR A 572 -6.45 -6.44 4.64
N PRO A 573 -6.80 -5.44 5.48
CA PRO A 573 -5.84 -4.46 5.98
C PRO A 573 -4.66 -5.11 6.69
N SER A 574 -3.44 -4.76 6.30
CA SER A 574 -2.25 -5.12 7.07
C SER A 574 -2.13 -4.20 8.30
N PRO A 575 -1.33 -4.58 9.31
CA PRO A 575 -0.98 -3.67 10.40
C PRO A 575 -0.38 -2.34 9.91
N GLY A 576 0.35 -2.36 8.78
CA GLY A 576 0.88 -1.16 8.15
C GLY A 576 -0.20 -0.18 7.68
N LEU A 577 -1.35 -0.67 7.20
CA LEU A 577 -2.48 0.19 6.84
C LEU A 577 -3.17 0.80 8.06
N LEU A 578 -3.24 0.06 9.17
CA LEU A 578 -3.79 0.57 10.43
C LEU A 578 -2.90 1.68 11.00
N GLU A 579 -1.57 1.48 10.99
CA GLU A 579 -0.60 2.52 11.36
C GLU A 579 -0.72 3.73 10.42
N THR A 580 -0.84 3.50 9.11
CA THR A 580 -1.04 4.55 8.11
C THR A 580 -2.27 5.39 8.42
N ALA A 581 -3.41 4.78 8.74
CA ALA A 581 -4.61 5.52 9.11
C ALA A 581 -4.39 6.38 10.36
N ALA A 582 -3.75 5.83 11.40
CA ALA A 582 -3.47 6.61 12.60
C ALA A 582 -2.52 7.79 12.34
N VAL A 583 -1.49 7.60 11.48
CA VAL A 583 -0.56 8.66 11.06
C VAL A 583 -1.28 9.72 10.20
N PHE A 584 -2.08 9.30 9.23
CA PHE A 584 -2.78 10.19 8.28
C PHE A 584 -4.06 10.82 8.83
N ALA A 585 -4.44 10.51 10.07
CA ALA A 585 -5.63 11.02 10.73
C ALA A 585 -5.86 12.52 10.45
N PRO A 586 -7.01 12.91 9.86
CA PRO A 586 -7.27 14.30 9.50
C PRO A 586 -7.48 15.21 10.71
N ILE A 587 -7.89 14.64 11.85
CA ILE A 587 -7.87 15.32 13.14
C ILE A 587 -6.82 14.64 14.01
N ARG A 588 -5.59 15.15 13.95
CA ARG A 588 -4.44 14.56 14.64
C ARG A 588 -4.46 14.93 16.11
N ILE A 589 -4.24 13.95 16.99
CA ILE A 589 -4.26 14.14 18.44
C ILE A 589 -2.96 13.53 19.02
N ASP A 590 -2.00 14.38 19.36
CA ASP A 590 -0.68 13.95 19.85
C ASP A 590 -0.48 14.28 21.32
N ALA A 591 0.05 13.32 22.10
CA ALA A 591 0.51 13.58 23.45
C ALA A 591 1.72 14.52 23.47
N GLN A 592 1.77 15.40 24.48
CA GLN A 592 2.86 16.34 24.73
C GLN A 592 3.53 16.05 26.08
N ASP A 593 4.81 16.40 26.20
CA ASP A 593 5.62 16.18 27.40
C ASP A 593 5.08 16.89 28.67
N ASP A 594 4.23 17.90 28.50
CA ASP A 594 3.62 18.66 29.60
C ASP A 594 2.33 18.03 30.14
N GLY A 595 1.97 16.83 29.69
CA GLY A 595 0.76 16.12 30.11
C GLY A 595 -0.52 16.67 29.47
N SER A 596 -0.42 17.16 28.23
CA SER A 596 -1.56 17.64 27.43
C SER A 596 -1.64 16.93 26.08
N LEU A 597 -2.78 17.05 25.39
CA LEU A 597 -2.93 16.61 24.01
C LEU A 597 -2.98 17.84 23.07
N LEU A 598 -2.22 17.80 21.98
CA LEU A 598 -2.30 18.75 20.88
C LEU A 598 -3.26 18.20 19.82
N VAL A 599 -4.36 18.91 19.58
CA VAL A 599 -5.37 18.59 18.57
C VAL A 599 -5.18 19.50 17.38
N ARG A 600 -4.92 18.93 16.20
CA ARG A 600 -4.71 19.67 14.95
C ARG A 600 -5.76 19.31 13.92
N ASN A 601 -6.36 20.32 13.29
CA ASN A 601 -7.15 20.14 12.07
C ASN A 601 -6.21 20.14 10.86
N ARG A 602 -6.02 18.97 10.23
CA ARG A 602 -5.15 18.80 9.05
C ARG A 602 -5.88 18.94 7.72
N TYR A 603 -7.16 19.30 7.72
CA TYR A 603 -7.88 19.70 6.51
C TYR A 603 -7.40 21.07 6.02
N ALA A 604 -7.33 21.23 4.70
CA ALA A 604 -6.97 22.47 4.02
C ALA A 604 -8.19 23.38 3.77
N PHE A 605 -9.39 22.81 3.61
CA PHE A 605 -10.58 23.57 3.17
C PHE A 605 -11.75 23.57 4.15
N ARG A 606 -11.81 22.64 5.11
CA ARG A 606 -12.95 22.52 6.04
C ARG A 606 -12.56 22.58 7.52
N ASP A 607 -13.50 23.05 8.33
CA ASP A 607 -13.43 22.97 9.80
C ASP A 607 -13.75 21.55 10.30
N THR A 608 -13.70 21.35 11.63
CA THR A 608 -13.99 20.06 12.28
C THR A 608 -15.44 19.92 12.77
N SER A 609 -16.40 20.71 12.28
CA SER A 609 -17.79 20.70 12.78
C SER A 609 -18.58 19.42 12.45
N HIS A 610 -18.04 18.56 11.58
CA HIS A 610 -18.56 17.21 11.28
C HIS A 610 -18.15 16.16 12.33
N ALA A 611 -17.17 16.47 13.17
CA ALA A 611 -16.65 15.60 14.22
C ALA A 611 -17.15 16.02 15.61
N GLU A 612 -17.27 15.05 16.52
CA GLU A 612 -17.32 15.30 17.97
C GLU A 612 -16.06 14.73 18.60
N LEU A 613 -15.47 15.50 19.50
CA LEU A 613 -14.36 15.05 20.33
C LEU A 613 -14.93 14.39 21.58
N ARG A 614 -14.81 13.06 21.66
CA ARG A 614 -15.22 12.25 22.82
C ARG A 614 -13.98 11.86 23.60
N TRP A 615 -14.05 11.96 24.92
CA TRP A 615 -12.99 11.44 25.79
C TRP A 615 -13.52 10.37 26.73
N THR A 616 -12.67 9.41 27.04
CA THR A 616 -12.93 8.38 28.05
C THR A 616 -11.74 8.24 29.00
N LEU A 617 -12.02 7.84 30.24
CA LEU A 617 -11.05 7.52 31.27
C LEU A 617 -11.23 6.05 31.63
N HIS A 618 -10.22 5.21 31.40
CA HIS A 618 -10.31 3.77 31.66
C HIS A 618 -9.20 3.25 32.55
N THR A 619 -9.52 2.23 33.35
CA THR A 619 -8.55 1.38 34.06
C THR A 619 -8.78 -0.07 33.66
N GLY A 620 -7.80 -0.68 32.97
CA GLY A 620 -8.02 -1.97 32.33
C GLY A 620 -9.24 -1.93 31.39
N ALA A 621 -10.22 -2.80 31.62
CA ALA A 621 -11.48 -2.84 30.85
C ALA A 621 -12.61 -1.98 31.45
N GLU A 622 -12.41 -1.35 32.60
CA GLU A 622 -13.43 -0.55 33.29
C GLU A 622 -13.39 0.91 32.83
N GLU A 623 -14.54 1.44 32.42
CA GLU A 623 -14.74 2.88 32.18
C GLU A 623 -15.01 3.59 33.51
N LEU A 624 -14.13 4.52 33.88
CA LEU A 624 -14.25 5.32 35.10
C LEU A 624 -15.07 6.59 34.86
N ALA A 625 -14.90 7.21 33.69
CA ALA A 625 -15.60 8.42 33.28
C ALA A 625 -15.55 8.58 31.76
N ALA A 626 -16.50 9.34 31.21
CA ALA A 626 -16.51 9.74 29.82
C ALA A 626 -17.16 11.12 29.65
N GLY A 627 -16.88 11.78 28.53
CA GLY A 627 -17.48 13.05 28.19
C GLY A 627 -17.15 13.51 26.78
N THR A 628 -17.52 14.74 26.47
CA THR A 628 -17.29 15.37 25.17
C THR A 628 -16.65 16.74 25.35
N LEU A 629 -15.96 17.22 24.32
CA LEU A 629 -15.44 18.59 24.22
C LEU A 629 -16.18 19.33 23.12
N ASP A 630 -16.80 20.46 23.46
CA ASP A 630 -17.41 21.38 22.49
C ASP A 630 -16.31 22.25 21.88
N LEU A 631 -15.67 21.73 20.83
CA LEU A 631 -14.54 22.34 20.15
C LEU A 631 -14.66 22.14 18.64
N VAL A 632 -14.62 23.25 17.90
CA VAL A 632 -14.51 23.27 16.43
C VAL A 632 -13.25 24.03 16.07
N LEU A 633 -12.42 23.43 15.24
CA LEU A 633 -11.18 24.03 14.73
C LEU A 633 -11.36 24.41 13.27
N ASP A 634 -11.00 25.66 12.93
CA ASP A 634 -10.89 26.09 11.54
C ASP A 634 -9.82 25.26 10.80
N ALA A 635 -9.91 25.18 9.48
CA ALA A 635 -8.94 24.48 8.63
C ALA A 635 -7.49 24.90 8.94
N GLY A 636 -6.61 23.92 9.12
CA GLY A 636 -5.18 24.15 9.41
C GLY A 636 -4.86 24.71 10.80
N THR A 637 -5.82 24.80 11.72
CA THR A 637 -5.59 25.32 13.08
C THR A 637 -5.39 24.20 14.11
N GLU A 638 -4.79 24.54 15.25
CA GLU A 638 -4.51 23.61 16.33
C GLU A 638 -4.82 24.21 17.71
N THR A 639 -5.03 23.34 18.70
CA THR A 639 -5.21 23.75 20.10
C THR A 639 -4.73 22.68 21.06
N VAL A 640 -4.48 23.06 22.31
CA VAL A 640 -4.07 22.16 23.38
C VAL A 640 -5.25 21.88 24.30
N VAL A 641 -5.51 20.60 24.56
CA VAL A 641 -6.54 20.13 25.49
C VAL A 641 -5.91 19.36 26.65
N ARG A 642 -6.55 19.44 27.82
CA ARG A 642 -6.11 18.77 29.05
C ARG A 642 -7.28 17.98 29.65
N PRO A 643 -7.00 16.92 30.42
CA PRO A 643 -8.03 16.24 31.19
C PRO A 643 -8.78 17.24 32.09
N PRO A 644 -10.11 17.09 32.28
CA PRO A 644 -10.87 17.94 33.19
C PRO A 644 -10.26 17.96 34.60
N SER A 645 -10.10 19.15 35.18
CA SER A 645 -9.43 19.33 36.47
C SER A 645 -10.17 18.73 37.67
N ASP A 646 -11.45 18.40 37.48
CA ASP A 646 -12.34 17.79 38.47
C ASP A 646 -12.44 16.26 38.34
N LEU A 647 -11.65 15.63 37.44
CA LEU A 647 -11.56 14.17 37.36
C LEU A 647 -11.04 13.58 38.68
N SER A 648 -11.81 12.64 39.23
CA SER A 648 -11.38 11.83 40.37
C SER A 648 -10.54 10.65 39.87
N LEU A 649 -9.22 10.75 40.02
CA LEU A 649 -8.31 9.66 39.68
C LEU A 649 -8.24 8.65 40.84
N PRO A 650 -8.23 7.33 40.56
CA PRO A 650 -7.99 6.33 41.59
C PRO A 650 -6.52 6.37 42.05
N GLU A 651 -6.25 5.82 43.24
CA GLU A 651 -4.88 5.52 43.66
C GLU A 651 -4.27 4.46 42.72
N PRO A 652 -2.93 4.43 42.54
CA PRO A 652 -2.26 3.41 41.73
C PRO A 652 -2.69 1.99 42.10
N GLY A 653 -3.21 1.26 41.12
CA GLY A 653 -3.71 -0.12 41.24
C GLY A 653 -2.99 -1.09 40.30
N GLU A 654 -3.59 -2.25 39.99
CA GLU A 654 -2.95 -3.23 39.09
C GLU A 654 -2.85 -2.77 37.63
N ALA A 655 -3.80 -1.96 37.17
CA ALA A 655 -3.86 -1.47 35.79
C ALA A 655 -3.56 0.05 35.72
N PRO A 656 -2.90 0.52 34.65
CA PRO A 656 -2.77 1.94 34.36
C PRO A 656 -4.13 2.60 34.11
N VAL A 657 -4.18 3.92 34.35
CA VAL A 657 -5.34 4.75 34.01
C VAL A 657 -5.02 5.63 32.80
N TRP A 658 -5.77 5.43 31.72
CA TRP A 658 -5.62 6.17 30.46
C TRP A 658 -6.76 7.16 30.28
N TRP A 659 -6.43 8.39 29.86
CA TRP A 659 -7.38 9.34 29.32
C TRP A 659 -7.22 9.42 27.81
N THR A 660 -8.21 8.94 27.07
CA THR A 660 -8.18 8.82 25.61
C THR A 660 -9.16 9.80 25.01
N LEU A 661 -8.71 10.57 24.03
CA LEU A 661 -9.52 11.50 23.23
C LEU A 661 -9.64 10.96 21.81
N ARG A 662 -10.86 10.87 21.30
CA ARG A 662 -11.18 10.42 19.93
C ARG A 662 -12.00 11.49 19.22
N ALA A 663 -11.62 11.81 18.00
CA ALA A 663 -12.47 12.53 17.06
C ALA A 663 -13.34 11.52 16.31
N VAL A 664 -14.66 11.62 16.43
CA VAL A 664 -15.58 10.69 15.77
C VAL A 664 -16.56 11.42 14.87
N GLN A 665 -16.88 10.84 13.73
CA GLN A 665 -17.89 11.35 12.81
C GLN A 665 -19.27 11.40 13.51
N GLN A 666 -19.94 12.56 13.50
CA GLN A 666 -21.29 12.73 14.07
C GLN A 666 -22.36 12.95 13.03
N LYS A 667 -22.07 13.83 12.08
CA LYS A 667 -23.05 14.32 11.12
C LYS A 667 -22.77 13.69 9.79
N GLY A 668 -23.81 13.13 9.19
CA GLY A 668 -23.82 12.90 7.76
C GLY A 668 -23.65 14.23 7.04
N ASP A 669 -22.47 14.47 6.47
CA ASP A 669 -22.41 15.31 5.28
C ASP A 669 -22.94 14.44 4.13
N ALA A 670 -23.81 14.95 3.27
CA ALA A 670 -24.43 14.15 2.20
C ALA A 670 -23.38 13.49 1.26
N LEU A 671 -22.16 14.04 1.22
CA LEU A 671 -21.00 13.51 0.51
C LEU A 671 -20.26 12.38 1.25
N GLU A 672 -20.33 12.35 2.58
CA GLU A 672 -19.74 11.31 3.44
C GLU A 672 -20.75 10.19 3.73
N ASP A 673 -22.06 10.48 3.73
CA ASP A 673 -23.18 9.53 3.89
C ASP A 673 -23.16 8.38 2.87
N ALA A 674 -22.44 8.54 1.76
CA ALA A 674 -22.31 7.50 0.75
C ALA A 674 -21.33 6.38 1.12
N TRP A 675 -20.41 6.59 2.10
CA TRP A 675 -19.35 5.61 2.40
C TRP A 675 -18.72 5.65 3.81
N LEU A 676 -19.02 6.67 4.63
CA LEU A 676 -18.52 6.84 5.99
C LEU A 676 -19.65 6.73 7.02
N GLU A 677 -19.59 5.73 7.90
CA GLU A 677 -20.64 5.50 8.90
C GLU A 677 -20.51 6.44 10.11
N PRO A 678 -21.63 6.91 10.72
CA PRO A 678 -21.58 7.63 11.99
C PRO A 678 -20.84 6.84 13.08
N GLY A 679 -19.98 7.52 13.83
CA GLY A 679 -19.12 6.90 14.84
C GLY A 679 -17.77 6.42 14.30
N PHE A 680 -17.51 6.55 13.00
CA PHE A 680 -16.19 6.31 12.42
C PHE A 680 -15.13 7.25 13.03
N GLU A 681 -13.94 6.71 13.31
CA GLU A 681 -12.84 7.43 13.95
C GLU A 681 -12.03 8.26 12.95
N LEU A 682 -11.87 9.55 13.25
CA LEU A 682 -11.12 10.52 12.44
C LEU A 682 -9.73 10.83 13.03
N GLY A 683 -9.41 10.20 14.16
CA GLY A 683 -8.16 10.35 14.89
C GLY A 683 -8.33 10.13 16.39
N ALA A 684 -7.27 9.66 17.03
CA ALA A 684 -7.25 9.40 18.46
C ALA A 684 -5.87 9.71 19.06
N GLY A 685 -5.86 10.01 20.36
CA GLY A 685 -4.65 10.20 21.15
C GLY A 685 -4.97 10.02 22.63
N GLN A 686 -3.95 9.81 23.47
CA GLN A 686 -4.14 9.44 24.86
C GLN A 686 -3.04 9.96 25.79
N LEU A 687 -3.36 10.05 27.08
CA LEU A 687 -2.43 10.36 28.16
C LEU A 687 -2.50 9.27 29.23
N LEU A 688 -1.34 8.83 29.70
CA LEU A 688 -1.24 8.04 30.92
C LEU A 688 -1.38 8.97 32.13
N LEU A 689 -2.45 8.83 32.91
CA LEU A 689 -2.69 9.68 34.08
C LEU A 689 -2.25 9.04 35.39
N VAL A 690 -2.31 7.71 35.50
CA VAL A 690 -1.88 6.96 36.69
C VAL A 690 -1.11 5.72 36.23
N GLU A 691 0.15 5.62 36.66
CA GLU A 691 0.97 4.42 36.47
C GLU A 691 0.46 3.25 37.34
N PRO A 692 0.67 1.99 36.93
CA PRO A 692 0.34 0.85 37.77
C PRO A 692 1.20 0.83 39.04
N ALA A 693 0.65 0.25 40.11
CA ALA A 693 1.35 0.06 41.37
C ALA A 693 2.55 -0.89 41.19
N PRO A 694 3.73 -0.57 41.77
CA PRO A 694 4.88 -1.46 41.72
C PRO A 694 4.58 -2.83 42.35
N LEU A 695 5.11 -3.89 41.75
CA LEU A 695 5.02 -5.24 42.32
C LEU A 695 5.69 -5.28 43.71
N ALA A 696 4.92 -5.69 44.73
CA ALA A 696 5.44 -5.92 46.08
C ALA A 696 6.64 -6.88 46.04
N ALA A 697 7.71 -6.58 46.79
CA ALA A 697 8.92 -7.40 46.79
C ALA A 697 8.64 -8.85 47.21
N PRO A 698 9.21 -9.85 46.51
CA PRO A 698 9.06 -11.25 46.90
C PRO A 698 9.92 -11.52 48.14
N ALA A 699 9.43 -12.34 49.07
CA ALA A 699 10.17 -12.73 50.27
C ALA A 699 9.99 -14.21 50.65
N GLY A 700 9.39 -15.02 49.76
CA GLY A 700 9.29 -16.47 49.91
C GLY A 700 10.64 -17.15 49.65
N ARG A 701 10.73 -18.44 50.03
CA ARG A 701 11.94 -19.25 49.92
C ARG A 701 11.72 -20.43 48.99
N VAL A 702 12.72 -20.72 48.17
CA VAL A 702 12.76 -21.89 47.30
C VAL A 702 12.92 -23.17 48.14
N THR A 703 12.26 -24.24 47.71
CA THR A 703 12.38 -25.57 48.33
C THR A 703 13.17 -26.53 47.44
N THR A 704 14.06 -27.33 48.01
CA THR A 704 14.73 -28.42 47.28
C THR A 704 13.84 -29.66 47.23
N GLU A 705 13.68 -30.24 46.04
CA GLU A 705 12.89 -31.45 45.82
C GLU A 705 13.72 -32.73 46.05
N ALA A 706 13.05 -33.88 46.15
CA ALA A 706 13.69 -35.15 46.52
C ALA A 706 14.71 -35.66 45.49
N ASP A 707 14.58 -35.25 44.23
CA ASP A 707 15.49 -35.55 43.13
C ASP A 707 16.69 -34.57 43.04
N GLY A 708 16.76 -33.61 43.97
CA GLY A 708 17.77 -32.56 43.99
C GLY A 708 17.44 -31.34 43.12
N GLY A 709 16.25 -31.29 42.51
CA GLY A 709 15.73 -30.10 41.84
C GLY A 709 15.28 -29.01 42.81
N PHE A 710 14.77 -27.92 42.26
CA PHE A 710 14.29 -26.76 43.02
C PHE A 710 12.83 -26.44 42.67
N ARG A 711 12.08 -25.92 43.63
CA ARG A 711 10.71 -25.43 43.43
C ARG A 711 10.59 -24.01 43.99
N ALA A 712 10.15 -23.09 43.13
CA ALA A 712 9.89 -21.70 43.45
C ALA A 712 8.44 -21.36 43.07
N GLY A 713 7.51 -21.42 44.03
CA GLY A 713 6.09 -21.23 43.78
C GLY A 713 5.57 -22.21 42.70
N PRO A 714 5.00 -21.74 41.57
CA PRO A 714 4.53 -22.56 40.46
C PRO A 714 5.64 -23.05 39.51
N ALA A 715 6.91 -22.67 39.72
CA ALA A 715 8.03 -23.08 38.88
C ALA A 715 8.81 -24.27 39.48
N ARG A 716 9.14 -25.28 38.65
CA ARG A 716 10.03 -26.39 39.00
C ARG A 716 11.28 -26.40 38.12
N PHE A 717 12.43 -26.65 38.73
CA PHE A 717 13.74 -26.66 38.11
C PHE A 717 14.45 -27.99 38.36
N ASP A 718 15.30 -28.42 37.43
CA ASP A 718 16.22 -29.52 37.69
C ASP A 718 17.39 -29.09 38.58
N SER A 719 18.22 -30.05 38.99
CA SER A 719 19.40 -29.80 39.85
C SER A 719 20.49 -28.93 39.21
N ARG A 720 20.38 -28.65 37.90
CA ARG A 720 21.26 -27.76 37.14
C ARG A 720 20.61 -26.41 36.86
N GLY A 721 19.46 -26.11 37.46
CA GLY A 721 18.76 -24.83 37.31
C GLY A 721 17.94 -24.70 36.03
N GLY A 722 17.82 -25.75 35.22
CA GLY A 722 16.96 -25.71 34.04
C GLY A 722 15.49 -25.75 34.43
N LEU A 723 14.70 -24.77 34.02
CA LEU A 723 13.25 -24.74 34.22
C LEU A 723 12.58 -25.91 33.48
N ARG A 724 11.79 -26.71 34.19
CA ARG A 724 11.14 -27.93 33.68
C ARG A 724 9.63 -27.82 33.63
N GLU A 725 9.05 -27.09 34.58
CA GLU A 725 7.61 -26.88 34.68
C GLU A 725 7.35 -25.44 35.13
N LEU A 726 6.35 -24.80 34.52
CA LEU A 726 5.81 -23.52 34.97
C LEU A 726 4.28 -23.60 34.92
N ALA A 727 3.62 -23.27 36.03
CA ALA A 727 2.15 -23.32 36.15
C ALA A 727 1.55 -24.67 35.71
N GLY A 728 2.22 -25.78 36.08
CA GLY A 728 1.77 -27.14 35.78
C GLY A 728 2.03 -27.61 34.34
N ARG A 729 2.72 -26.81 33.51
CA ARG A 729 3.03 -27.13 32.11
C ARG A 729 4.50 -27.40 31.91
N ALA A 730 4.81 -28.40 31.09
CA ALA A 730 6.20 -28.71 30.74
C ALA A 730 6.82 -27.55 29.96
N VAL A 731 8.06 -27.22 30.30
CA VAL A 731 8.84 -26.17 29.63
C VAL A 731 9.79 -26.81 28.63
N HIS A 732 9.66 -26.42 27.35
CA HIS A 732 10.45 -26.95 26.24
C HIS A 732 11.62 -26.03 25.84
N ALA A 733 11.47 -24.72 26.06
CA ALA A 733 12.51 -23.72 25.88
C ALA A 733 12.37 -22.66 26.97
N PHE A 734 13.50 -22.23 27.54
CA PHE A 734 13.59 -21.12 28.48
C PHE A 734 15.01 -20.56 28.41
N ARG A 735 15.20 -19.40 27.80
CA ARG A 735 16.51 -18.73 27.69
C ARG A 735 16.33 -17.28 27.29
N VAL A 736 17.36 -16.47 27.49
CA VAL A 736 17.46 -15.18 26.80
C VAL A 736 17.51 -15.38 25.30
N ASP A 737 16.81 -14.52 24.55
CA ASP A 737 16.87 -14.49 23.09
C ASP A 737 17.22 -13.09 22.57
N ALA A 738 17.80 -13.05 21.38
CA ALA A 738 18.19 -11.82 20.70
C ALA A 738 17.96 -11.85 19.18
N TRP A 739 17.18 -12.83 18.72
CA TRP A 739 16.85 -13.04 17.31
C TRP A 739 15.33 -13.16 17.12
N ARG A 740 14.88 -12.91 15.88
CA ARG A 740 13.49 -13.09 15.39
C ARG A 740 13.54 -13.66 13.98
N ALA A 741 12.48 -14.33 13.53
CA ALA A 741 12.34 -14.70 12.12
C ALA A 741 12.41 -13.43 11.25
N PRO A 742 13.36 -13.29 10.29
CA PRO A 742 13.55 -12.05 9.56
C PRO A 742 12.29 -11.59 8.82
N THR A 743 11.94 -10.32 8.96
CA THR A 743 10.99 -9.64 8.07
C THR A 743 11.58 -9.49 6.66
N ASP A 744 10.75 -9.17 5.68
CA ASP A 744 11.26 -8.85 4.33
C ASP A 744 12.24 -7.67 4.35
N ASN A 745 12.02 -6.71 5.26
CA ASN A 745 12.94 -5.60 5.53
C ASN A 745 14.27 -6.09 6.12
N ASP A 746 14.25 -7.01 7.10
CA ASP A 746 15.46 -7.54 7.74
C ASP A 746 16.37 -8.28 6.75
N ARG A 747 15.79 -8.88 5.70
CA ARG A 747 16.52 -9.67 4.68
C ARG A 747 17.29 -8.80 3.70
N ARG A 748 16.90 -7.53 3.51
CA ARG A 748 17.50 -6.64 2.51
C ARG A 748 18.33 -5.54 3.18
N PRO A 749 19.39 -5.05 2.52
CA PRO A 749 20.25 -4.02 3.10
C PRO A 749 19.64 -2.61 3.03
N GLY A 750 18.54 -2.42 2.29
CA GLY A 750 18.03 -1.09 1.96
C GLY A 750 19.13 -0.23 1.34
N LYS A 751 19.30 0.99 1.87
CA LYS A 751 20.41 1.90 1.53
C LYS A 751 21.74 1.59 2.24
N GLY A 752 21.80 0.57 3.09
CA GLY A 752 23.00 0.17 3.84
C GLY A 752 23.92 -0.80 3.10
N GLU A 753 25.07 -1.13 3.71
CA GLU A 753 26.00 -2.12 3.14
C GLU A 753 25.63 -3.59 3.47
N LYS A 754 24.87 -3.80 4.54
CA LYS A 754 24.52 -5.12 5.10
C LYS A 754 23.08 -5.09 5.60
N SER A 755 22.35 -6.19 5.43
CA SER A 755 21.02 -6.35 6.02
C SER A 755 21.11 -6.71 7.51
N ASP A 756 20.02 -6.48 8.24
CA ASP A 756 19.92 -6.87 9.65
C ASP A 756 20.04 -8.39 9.84
N GLU A 757 19.44 -9.19 8.95
CA GLU A 757 19.60 -10.65 8.93
C GLU A 757 21.08 -11.05 8.83
N GLN A 758 21.84 -10.42 7.92
CA GLN A 758 23.28 -10.68 7.79
C GLN A 758 24.05 -10.28 9.05
N THR A 759 23.68 -9.17 9.67
CA THR A 759 24.26 -8.70 10.94
C THR A 759 24.01 -9.72 12.05
N TRP A 760 22.78 -10.19 12.22
CA TRP A 760 22.40 -11.15 13.26
C TRP A 760 23.03 -12.53 13.02
N TYR A 761 23.06 -13.01 11.78
CA TYR A 761 23.73 -14.26 11.41
C TYR A 761 25.22 -14.23 11.75
N ARG A 762 25.93 -13.16 11.35
CA ARG A 762 27.38 -13.01 11.62
C ARG A 762 27.70 -12.88 13.10
N ALA A 763 26.77 -12.33 13.88
CA ALA A 763 26.86 -12.25 15.33
C ALA A 763 26.52 -13.57 16.05
N GLY A 764 26.07 -14.59 15.30
CA GLY A 764 25.69 -15.91 15.83
C GLY A 764 24.35 -15.92 16.56
N LEU A 765 23.50 -14.91 16.34
CA LEU A 765 22.22 -14.76 17.05
C LEU A 765 21.14 -15.74 16.56
N THR A 766 21.30 -16.31 15.36
CA THR A 766 20.37 -17.30 14.78
C THR A 766 20.48 -18.70 15.41
N LEU A 767 21.52 -18.96 16.21
CA LEU A 767 21.84 -20.27 16.77
C LEU A 767 22.18 -20.17 18.27
N LEU A 768 21.45 -19.32 19.00
CA LEU A 768 21.71 -19.10 20.42
C LEU A 768 21.49 -20.38 21.24
N GLY A 769 22.55 -20.75 21.99
CA GLY A 769 22.50 -21.79 23.01
C GLY A 769 22.86 -21.20 24.37
N GLU A 770 22.40 -21.86 25.43
CA GLU A 770 22.65 -21.44 26.80
C GLU A 770 23.55 -22.44 27.55
N ARG A 771 24.51 -21.90 28.30
CA ARG A 771 25.37 -22.67 29.22
C ARG A 771 25.23 -22.14 30.64
N PHE A 772 24.70 -22.96 31.54
CA PHE A 772 24.72 -22.66 32.97
C PHE A 772 26.14 -22.68 33.53
N ALA A 773 26.47 -21.64 34.29
CA ALA A 773 27.75 -21.45 34.95
C ALA A 773 27.67 -21.79 36.45
N GLY A 774 26.54 -21.52 37.09
CA GLY A 774 26.32 -21.81 38.52
C GLY A 774 24.84 -21.78 38.88
N VAL A 775 24.48 -22.54 39.92
CA VAL A 775 23.13 -22.55 40.49
C VAL A 775 23.27 -22.61 42.00
N ASP A 776 22.74 -21.59 42.67
CA ASP A 776 22.84 -21.44 44.11
C ASP A 776 21.51 -20.96 44.69
N VAL A 777 21.27 -21.29 45.96
CA VAL A 777 20.17 -20.70 46.73
C VAL A 777 20.78 -19.67 47.67
N GLY A 778 20.43 -18.39 47.45
CA GLY A 778 20.92 -17.27 48.24
C GLY A 778 20.50 -17.33 49.71
N GLU A 779 21.15 -16.51 50.56
CA GLU A 779 20.82 -16.45 52.00
C GLU A 779 19.36 -16.06 52.26
N ASP A 780 18.81 -15.22 51.38
CA ASP A 780 17.41 -14.78 51.35
C ASP A 780 16.44 -15.84 50.80
N GLY A 781 16.95 -16.98 50.33
CA GLY A 781 16.17 -18.11 49.85
C GLY A 781 15.72 -18.02 48.40
N ALA A 782 16.21 -17.07 47.61
CA ALA A 782 16.01 -17.04 46.16
C ALA A 782 16.91 -18.05 45.44
N LEU A 783 16.44 -18.60 44.31
CA LEU A 783 17.24 -19.42 43.41
C LEU A 783 17.94 -18.51 42.39
N GLU A 784 19.26 -18.53 42.37
CA GLU A 784 20.10 -17.77 41.45
C GLU A 784 20.76 -18.71 40.45
N ILE A 785 20.60 -18.42 39.16
CA ILE A 785 21.16 -19.19 38.06
C ILE A 785 21.98 -18.23 37.20
N ASP A 786 23.29 -18.39 37.25
CA ASP A 786 24.22 -17.67 36.39
C ASP A 786 24.44 -18.48 35.10
N SER A 787 24.34 -17.83 33.95
CA SER A 787 24.51 -18.47 32.66
C SER A 787 25.20 -17.58 31.63
N ARG A 788 25.50 -18.18 30.47
CA ARG A 788 25.92 -17.45 29.28
C ARG A 788 25.16 -17.96 28.07
N VAL A 789 24.52 -17.05 27.35
CA VAL A 789 23.81 -17.29 26.07
C VAL A 789 24.68 -16.79 24.92
N ALA A 790 24.96 -17.64 23.94
CA ALA A 790 25.72 -17.27 22.74
C ALA A 790 25.56 -18.28 21.60
N GLY A 791 25.84 -17.83 20.38
CA GLY A 791 25.96 -18.71 19.22
C GLY A 791 27.28 -19.49 19.17
N PRO A 792 27.34 -20.60 18.42
CA PRO A 792 28.58 -21.34 18.20
C PRO A 792 29.60 -20.49 17.42
N ALA A 793 30.89 -20.75 17.66
CA ALA A 793 32.05 -20.14 16.96
C ALA A 793 32.24 -18.61 17.10
N ILE A 794 31.34 -17.88 17.77
CA ILE A 794 31.39 -16.43 17.94
C ILE A 794 31.62 -16.05 19.42
N ARG A 795 32.22 -14.87 19.66
CA ARG A 795 32.49 -14.34 21.03
C ARG A 795 31.38 -13.44 21.56
N THR A 796 30.58 -12.85 20.68
CA THR A 796 29.35 -12.13 21.01
C THR A 796 28.41 -13.04 21.79
N GLY A 797 27.76 -12.51 22.81
CA GLY A 797 26.80 -13.23 23.63
C GLY A 797 26.33 -12.39 24.80
N PHE A 798 25.66 -13.03 25.75
CA PHE A 798 25.03 -12.40 26.89
C PHE A 798 25.35 -13.22 28.15
N ALA A 799 25.98 -12.60 29.14
CA ALA A 799 25.96 -13.13 30.49
C ALA A 799 24.57 -12.88 31.08
N THR A 800 23.96 -13.92 31.62
CA THR A 800 22.59 -13.83 32.15
C THR A 800 22.55 -14.30 33.59
N ARG A 801 21.72 -13.64 34.39
CA ARG A 801 21.39 -14.08 35.74
C ARG A 801 19.88 -14.14 35.86
N TYR A 802 19.38 -15.34 36.16
CA TYR A 802 17.99 -15.55 36.53
C TYR A 802 17.91 -15.66 38.05
N ARG A 803 17.07 -14.83 38.65
CA ARG A 803 16.79 -14.89 40.07
C ARG A 803 15.30 -15.14 40.29
N TRP A 804 14.99 -16.32 40.82
CA TRP A 804 13.62 -16.76 41.09
C TRP A 804 13.31 -16.71 42.58
N GLN A 805 12.24 -16.02 42.94
CA GLN A 805 11.83 -15.88 44.34
C GLN A 805 10.31 -15.99 44.51
N PRO A 806 9.81 -16.95 45.32
CA PRO A 806 8.39 -17.07 45.58
C PRO A 806 7.82 -15.83 46.27
N VAL A 807 6.54 -15.54 46.04
CA VAL A 807 5.84 -14.44 46.71
C VAL A 807 5.32 -14.93 48.07
N THR A 808 5.53 -14.15 49.13
CA THR A 808 5.08 -14.50 50.48
C THR A 808 3.55 -14.54 50.53
N ASP A 809 2.99 -15.55 51.17
CA ASP A 809 1.54 -15.78 51.30
C ASP A 809 0.76 -15.94 49.98
N ALA A 810 1.46 -16.12 48.85
CA ALA A 810 0.89 -16.43 47.55
C ALA A 810 1.65 -17.62 46.92
N PRO A 811 1.33 -18.87 47.32
CA PRO A 811 2.07 -20.07 46.88
C PRO A 811 2.02 -20.30 45.37
N ASP A 812 1.00 -19.73 44.71
CA ASP A 812 0.78 -19.84 43.27
C ASP A 812 1.54 -18.75 42.47
N ALA A 813 2.35 -17.91 43.13
CA ALA A 813 3.09 -16.82 42.49
C ALA A 813 4.61 -16.87 42.72
N VAL A 814 5.38 -16.50 41.69
CA VAL A 814 6.85 -16.38 41.74
C VAL A 814 7.33 -15.21 40.89
N ASP A 815 8.34 -14.50 41.40
CA ASP A 815 9.04 -13.47 40.64
C ASP A 815 10.28 -14.04 39.96
N LEU A 816 10.49 -13.66 38.71
CA LEU A 816 11.74 -13.75 37.98
C LEU A 816 12.34 -12.34 37.87
N ILE A 817 13.57 -12.17 38.34
CA ILE A 817 14.42 -11.04 37.96
C ILE A 817 15.47 -11.56 36.99
N LEU A 818 15.47 -11.01 35.78
CA LEU A 818 16.39 -11.32 34.71
C LEU A 818 17.35 -10.15 34.53
N ASP A 819 18.65 -10.38 34.74
CA ASP A 819 19.71 -9.45 34.35
C ASP A 819 20.44 -10.01 33.10
N ILE A 820 20.55 -9.20 32.05
CA ILE A 820 21.25 -9.52 30.79
C ILE A 820 22.41 -8.54 30.64
N GLN A 821 23.62 -9.05 30.44
CA GLN A 821 24.83 -8.25 30.22
C GLN A 821 25.47 -8.68 28.90
N PRO A 822 25.50 -7.81 27.87
CA PRO A 822 26.21 -8.09 26.63
C PRO A 822 27.71 -8.38 26.88
N GLU A 823 28.24 -9.38 26.20
CA GLU A 823 29.65 -9.78 26.25
C GLU A 823 30.25 -9.90 24.85
N GLY A 824 31.55 -9.57 24.74
CA GLY A 824 32.29 -9.67 23.48
C GLY A 824 32.03 -8.48 22.55
N PRO A 825 32.33 -8.63 21.24
CA PRO A 825 32.04 -7.59 20.26
C PRO A 825 30.52 -7.39 20.14
N ALA A 826 30.05 -6.16 20.31
CA ALA A 826 28.64 -5.83 20.12
C ALA A 826 28.30 -5.83 18.62
N PRO A 827 27.18 -6.46 18.20
CA PRO A 827 26.65 -6.27 16.86
C PRO A 827 26.10 -4.84 16.70
N GLU A 828 25.89 -4.42 15.45
CA GLU A 828 25.28 -3.12 15.13
C GLU A 828 23.85 -3.05 15.68
N SER A 829 23.07 -4.12 15.49
CA SER A 829 21.71 -4.28 16.02
C SER A 829 21.52 -5.68 16.60
N VAL A 830 20.50 -5.82 17.44
CA VAL A 830 19.91 -7.11 17.84
C VAL A 830 18.41 -7.05 17.58
N ALA A 831 17.80 -8.17 17.18
CA ALA A 831 16.39 -8.20 16.80
C ALA A 831 15.44 -7.97 17.99
N ARG A 832 15.85 -8.43 19.16
CA ARG A 832 15.16 -8.30 20.45
C ARG A 832 16.13 -8.46 21.61
N LEU A 833 15.70 -8.14 22.82
CA LEU A 833 16.40 -8.51 24.05
C LEU A 833 15.37 -8.88 25.12
N GLY A 834 15.32 -10.17 25.46
CA GLY A 834 14.23 -10.68 26.27
C GLY A 834 14.38 -12.12 26.68
N LEU A 835 13.24 -12.73 27.00
CA LEU A 835 13.12 -14.12 27.40
C LEU A 835 12.23 -14.87 26.40
N LEU A 836 12.77 -15.94 25.81
CA LEU A 836 11.99 -16.95 25.10
C LEU A 836 11.52 -18.03 26.08
N LEU A 837 10.24 -18.37 26.01
CA LEU A 837 9.59 -19.45 26.75
C LEU A 837 8.73 -20.30 25.81
N ALA A 838 8.81 -21.63 25.91
CA ALA A 838 7.89 -22.53 25.21
C ALA A 838 7.23 -23.48 26.22
N LEU A 839 5.91 -23.43 26.30
CA LEU A 839 5.08 -24.23 27.19
C LEU A 839 4.35 -25.32 26.40
N ASP A 840 4.22 -26.51 26.97
CA ASP A 840 3.32 -27.55 26.44
C ASP A 840 1.89 -26.98 26.40
N GLU A 841 1.27 -26.96 25.22
CA GLU A 841 -0.13 -26.58 24.99
C GLU A 841 -0.56 -27.13 23.63
N PRO A 842 -1.11 -28.37 23.60
CA PRO A 842 -1.48 -29.04 22.35
C PRO A 842 -2.46 -28.26 21.46
N ARG A 843 -3.25 -27.34 22.04
CA ARG A 843 -4.19 -26.47 21.33
C ARG A 843 -3.78 -25.00 21.41
N ALA A 844 -2.48 -24.73 21.24
CA ALA A 844 -1.90 -23.39 21.39
C ALA A 844 -2.63 -22.30 20.61
N ALA A 845 -3.05 -22.58 19.37
CA ALA A 845 -3.79 -21.62 18.55
C ALA A 845 -5.13 -21.17 19.18
N GLU A 846 -5.76 -22.01 20.00
CA GLU A 846 -7.04 -21.72 20.65
C GLU A 846 -6.89 -21.09 22.05
N ALA A 847 -5.66 -21.01 22.57
CA ALA A 847 -5.41 -20.43 23.89
C ALA A 847 -5.83 -18.96 23.89
N GLY A 848 -6.55 -18.55 24.93
CA GLY A 848 -7.02 -17.18 25.11
C GLY A 848 -5.93 -16.30 25.73
N VAL A 849 -5.88 -15.05 25.32
CA VAL A 849 -4.93 -14.05 25.82
C VAL A 849 -5.73 -12.81 26.16
N ARG A 850 -5.60 -12.31 27.39
CA ARG A 850 -6.05 -10.97 27.77
C ARG A 850 -4.84 -10.18 28.22
N TRP A 851 -4.68 -8.95 27.79
CA TRP A 851 -3.54 -8.14 28.22
C TRP A 851 -3.94 -6.70 28.48
N THR A 852 -3.12 -6.02 29.28
CA THR A 852 -3.16 -4.58 29.50
C THR A 852 -1.86 -3.99 29.00
N GLY A 853 -1.95 -3.05 28.05
CA GLY A 853 -0.81 -2.52 27.30
C GLY A 853 -1.28 -1.85 26.01
N LEU A 854 -0.39 -1.74 25.03
CA LEU A 854 -0.75 -1.23 23.71
C LEU A 854 -1.46 -2.31 22.88
N GLY A 855 -2.44 -1.91 22.07
CA GLY A 855 -3.21 -2.81 21.22
C GLY A 855 -4.43 -2.17 20.55
N PRO A 856 -5.34 -2.99 19.97
CA PRO A 856 -5.30 -4.45 19.98
C PRO A 856 -4.32 -5.05 18.98
N ASP A 857 -3.93 -4.32 17.94
CA ASP A 857 -3.06 -4.76 16.85
C ASP A 857 -1.57 -4.67 17.19
N GLU A 858 -0.73 -5.21 16.31
CA GLU A 858 0.72 -5.26 16.54
C GLU A 858 1.39 -3.89 16.55
N SER A 859 2.49 -3.79 17.30
CA SER A 859 3.29 -2.57 17.40
C SER A 859 4.77 -2.90 17.58
N TYR A 860 5.62 -2.10 16.93
CA TYR A 860 7.08 -2.14 16.98
C TYR A 860 7.64 -0.77 17.36
N ALA A 861 8.97 -0.66 17.47
CA ALA A 861 9.63 0.57 17.91
C ALA A 861 9.30 1.79 17.02
N ASP A 862 9.11 1.57 15.72
CA ASP A 862 8.87 2.56 14.66
C ASP A 862 7.52 2.41 13.95
N SER A 863 6.60 1.60 14.50
CA SER A 863 5.20 1.46 14.07
C SER A 863 4.33 1.22 15.31
N THR A 864 3.74 2.28 15.86
CA THR A 864 3.08 2.23 17.18
C THR A 864 1.97 3.25 17.40
N VAL A 865 1.76 4.18 16.47
CA VAL A 865 0.80 5.28 16.61
C VAL A 865 -0.64 4.74 16.69
N ALA A 866 -0.96 3.69 15.94
CA ALA A 866 -2.29 3.05 15.98
C ALA A 866 -2.55 2.29 17.28
N ALA A 867 -1.50 1.86 17.98
CA ALA A 867 -1.63 1.02 19.17
C ALA A 867 -1.90 1.88 20.42
N LEU A 868 -3.15 1.93 20.85
CA LEU A 868 -3.57 2.68 22.03
C LEU A 868 -3.45 1.83 23.30
N GLY A 869 -3.34 2.50 24.45
CA GLY A 869 -3.23 1.91 25.76
C GLY A 869 -4.62 1.51 26.26
N GLY A 870 -4.73 0.28 26.76
CA GLY A 870 -6.01 -0.24 27.22
C GLY A 870 -5.91 -1.69 27.69
N ALA A 871 -7.05 -2.35 27.77
CA ALA A 871 -7.14 -3.79 27.98
C ALA A 871 -7.81 -4.47 26.78
N TRP A 872 -7.20 -5.57 26.36
CA TRP A 872 -7.49 -6.21 25.09
C TRP A 872 -7.60 -7.72 25.27
N GLN A 873 -8.19 -8.41 24.30
CA GLN A 873 -8.30 -9.87 24.32
C GLN A 873 -8.29 -10.47 22.92
N HIS A 874 -7.63 -11.62 22.78
CA HIS A 874 -7.55 -12.42 21.54
C HIS A 874 -7.41 -13.90 21.86
N THR A 875 -7.51 -14.75 20.84
CA THR A 875 -6.86 -16.06 20.85
C THR A 875 -5.45 -15.95 20.28
N VAL A 876 -4.59 -16.94 20.51
CA VAL A 876 -3.24 -16.97 19.88
C VAL A 876 -3.34 -17.02 18.35
N ALA A 877 -4.40 -17.60 17.78
CA ALA A 877 -4.68 -17.54 16.35
C ALA A 877 -5.00 -16.11 15.87
N ASP A 878 -5.85 -15.37 16.60
CA ASP A 878 -6.17 -13.96 16.28
C ASP A 878 -4.96 -13.03 16.51
N TRP A 879 -3.99 -13.47 17.33
CA TRP A 879 -2.76 -12.74 17.61
C TRP A 879 -1.80 -12.67 16.41
N GLN A 880 -1.93 -13.60 15.45
CA GLN A 880 -1.03 -13.68 14.30
C GLN A 880 -1.50 -12.79 13.15
N THR A 881 -0.56 -12.13 12.51
CA THR A 881 -0.78 -11.53 11.18
C THR A 881 -0.41 -12.55 10.11
N ARG A 882 -1.33 -12.81 9.17
CA ARG A 882 -1.15 -13.77 8.07
C ARG A 882 -0.58 -13.08 6.83
N TYR A 883 0.65 -12.58 6.93
CA TYR A 883 1.38 -12.02 5.78
C TYR A 883 1.47 -13.02 4.62
N THR A 884 1.47 -12.52 3.38
CA THR A 884 1.61 -13.33 2.16
C THR A 884 2.85 -14.22 2.23
N HIS A 885 3.98 -13.65 2.66
CA HIS A 885 5.18 -14.39 3.04
C HIS A 885 5.31 -14.42 4.58
N PRO A 886 5.29 -15.62 5.22
CA PRO A 886 5.44 -15.76 6.66
C PRO A 886 6.73 -15.14 7.21
N GLN A 887 6.60 -14.32 8.24
CA GLN A 887 7.71 -13.59 8.87
C GLN A 887 7.34 -13.15 10.30
N GLU A 888 8.28 -12.55 11.05
CA GLU A 888 7.98 -11.99 12.38
C GLU A 888 6.74 -11.10 12.35
N ASN A 889 5.82 -11.35 13.29
CA ASN A 889 4.57 -10.60 13.44
C ASN A 889 4.04 -10.67 14.87
N GLY A 890 3.08 -9.82 15.23
CA GLY A 890 2.32 -10.02 16.46
C GLY A 890 2.96 -9.44 17.74
N ALA A 891 4.03 -8.66 17.69
CA ALA A 891 4.54 -7.99 18.89
C ALA A 891 3.52 -7.00 19.47
N ARG A 892 3.35 -6.96 20.79
CA ARG A 892 2.56 -5.94 21.51
C ARG A 892 3.44 -5.24 22.52
N ARG A 893 3.55 -3.93 22.42
CA ARG A 893 4.39 -3.13 23.31
C ARG A 893 3.65 -2.71 24.57
N GLY A 894 4.42 -2.31 25.58
CA GLY A 894 3.84 -1.67 26.76
C GLY A 894 3.02 -2.59 27.65
N VAL A 895 3.21 -3.92 27.58
CA VAL A 895 2.39 -4.88 28.31
C VAL A 895 2.77 -4.85 29.79
N THR A 896 1.82 -4.44 30.63
CA THR A 896 1.99 -4.41 32.09
C THR A 896 1.41 -5.64 32.76
N SER A 897 0.41 -6.28 32.14
CA SER A 897 -0.19 -7.53 32.61
C SER A 897 -0.72 -8.34 31.43
N ALA A 898 -0.51 -9.65 31.43
CA ALA A 898 -1.09 -10.59 30.48
C ALA A 898 -1.63 -11.83 31.21
N VAL A 899 -2.77 -12.35 30.75
CA VAL A 899 -3.42 -13.56 31.25
C VAL A 899 -3.62 -14.52 30.09
N LEU A 900 -2.95 -15.66 30.17
CA LEU A 900 -3.10 -16.78 29.25
C LEU A 900 -4.13 -17.75 29.83
N SER A 901 -5.14 -18.08 29.03
CA SER A 901 -6.18 -19.06 29.37
C SER A 901 -5.98 -20.28 28.50
N PHE A 902 -5.66 -21.41 29.13
CA PHE A 902 -5.33 -22.63 28.43
C PHE A 902 -6.54 -23.52 28.15
N ALA A 903 -6.36 -24.51 27.28
CA ALA A 903 -7.45 -25.37 26.81
C ALA A 903 -8.05 -26.28 27.91
N ASP A 904 -7.31 -26.55 28.97
CA ASP A 904 -7.76 -27.34 30.13
C ASP A 904 -8.47 -26.50 31.21
N GLY A 905 -8.59 -25.19 31.00
CA GLY A 905 -9.22 -24.24 31.92
C GLY A 905 -8.28 -23.65 32.98
N SER A 906 -7.01 -24.07 33.02
CA SER A 906 -5.98 -23.41 33.84
C SER A 906 -5.54 -22.10 33.19
N GLY A 907 -4.87 -21.23 33.95
CA GLY A 907 -4.28 -20.02 33.39
C GLY A 907 -2.93 -19.63 33.98
N LEU A 908 -2.24 -18.76 33.25
CA LEU A 908 -0.99 -18.13 33.66
C LEU A 908 -1.13 -16.62 33.52
N ARG A 909 -1.04 -15.90 34.64
CA ARG A 909 -0.88 -14.45 34.66
C ARG A 909 0.58 -14.06 34.71
N ILE A 910 0.96 -13.05 33.94
CA ILE A 910 2.28 -12.46 33.85
C ILE A 910 2.14 -10.96 34.13
N ASP A 911 2.67 -10.49 35.25
CA ASP A 911 2.69 -9.06 35.60
C ASP A 911 4.10 -8.49 35.44
N SER A 912 4.18 -7.29 34.89
CA SER A 912 5.44 -6.56 34.72
C SER A 912 5.82 -5.80 35.99
N GLY A 913 7.08 -5.92 36.38
CA GLY A 913 7.73 -5.08 37.38
C GLY A 913 8.61 -4.02 36.74
N GLU A 914 9.81 -3.84 37.29
CA GLU A 914 10.83 -2.97 36.70
C GLU A 914 11.37 -3.58 35.40
N VAL A 915 11.38 -2.79 34.33
CA VAL A 915 12.02 -3.13 33.05
C VAL A 915 12.94 -1.98 32.66
N THR A 916 14.22 -2.28 32.39
CA THR A 916 15.21 -1.28 31.99
C THR A 916 16.12 -1.78 30.87
N ILE A 917 16.54 -0.87 30.00
CA ILE A 917 17.49 -1.13 28.89
C ILE A 917 18.52 0.01 28.88
N GLY A 918 19.80 -0.33 28.98
CA GLY A 918 20.87 0.66 29.13
C GLY A 918 20.68 1.55 30.37
N GLY A 919 19.94 1.08 31.38
CA GLY A 919 19.54 1.84 32.57
C GLY A 919 18.35 2.80 32.37
N ARG A 920 17.72 2.80 31.18
CA ARG A 920 16.52 3.59 30.88
C ARG A 920 15.26 2.77 31.21
N PRO A 921 14.31 3.30 31.99
CA PRO A 921 13.07 2.58 32.30
C PRO A 921 12.20 2.41 31.06
N GLN A 922 11.51 1.27 30.97
CA GLN A 922 10.48 0.98 29.97
C GLN A 922 9.13 0.82 30.67
N VAL A 923 8.05 1.23 30.00
CA VAL A 923 6.69 0.94 30.47
C VAL A 923 6.36 -0.48 30.05
N GLY A 924 6.29 -1.41 31.00
CA GLY A 924 5.96 -2.80 30.68
C GLY A 924 7.05 -3.54 29.89
N PHE A 925 6.68 -4.71 29.37
CA PHE A 925 7.49 -5.52 28.45
C PHE A 925 6.78 -5.64 27.10
N GLU A 926 7.44 -6.18 26.09
CA GLU A 926 6.87 -6.48 24.77
C GLU A 926 6.55 -7.98 24.67
N LEU A 927 5.34 -8.31 24.21
CA LEU A 927 4.80 -9.67 24.19
C LEU A 927 4.55 -10.15 22.76
N SER A 928 5.11 -11.31 22.40
CA SER A 928 4.72 -12.08 21.22
C SER A 928 4.31 -13.50 21.62
N LEU A 929 3.28 -14.05 20.96
CA LEU A 929 2.75 -15.39 21.24
C LEU A 929 2.56 -16.15 19.93
N ARG A 930 2.92 -17.44 19.87
CA ARG A 930 2.78 -18.26 18.64
C ARG A 930 2.47 -19.73 18.95
N PRO A 931 1.79 -20.45 18.04
CA PRO A 931 1.63 -21.90 18.14
C PRO A 931 2.75 -22.70 17.43
N TRP A 932 3.79 -22.02 16.95
CA TRP A 932 4.96 -22.60 16.28
C TRP A 932 6.23 -21.81 16.65
N SER A 933 7.41 -22.37 16.37
CA SER A 933 8.69 -21.72 16.66
C SER A 933 9.10 -20.69 15.61
N ASP A 934 10.01 -19.80 15.95
CA ASP A 934 10.56 -18.82 15.01
C ASP A 934 11.29 -19.48 13.83
N GLU A 935 11.92 -20.65 14.03
CA GLU A 935 12.55 -21.41 12.93
C GLU A 935 11.52 -22.10 12.02
N ALA A 936 10.30 -22.34 12.49
CA ALA A 936 9.21 -22.79 11.63
C ALA A 936 8.65 -21.62 10.82
N LEU A 937 8.56 -20.43 11.44
CA LEU A 937 8.15 -19.19 10.81
C LEU A 937 9.11 -18.77 9.69
N ASP A 938 10.42 -18.75 9.96
CA ASP A 938 11.47 -18.39 9.00
C ASP A 938 11.58 -19.35 7.80
N ARG A 939 11.20 -20.63 7.99
CA ARG A 939 11.30 -21.64 6.92
C ARG A 939 10.08 -21.66 5.98
N ALA A 940 8.91 -21.22 6.46
CA ALA A 940 7.68 -21.31 5.70
C ALA A 940 7.70 -20.28 4.55
N ALA A 941 7.48 -20.74 3.32
CA ALA A 941 7.31 -19.87 2.17
C ALA A 941 5.87 -19.32 2.13
N HIS A 942 4.90 -20.13 2.53
CA HIS A 942 3.48 -19.81 2.45
C HIS A 942 2.75 -20.03 3.78
N PRO A 943 1.69 -19.25 4.11
CA PRO A 943 1.01 -19.34 5.41
C PRO A 943 0.42 -20.71 5.74
N HIS A 944 0.00 -21.47 4.73
CA HIS A 944 -0.57 -22.81 4.93
C HIS A 944 0.46 -23.87 5.35
N GLU A 945 1.76 -23.58 5.22
CA GLU A 945 2.86 -24.46 5.65
C GLU A 945 3.13 -24.39 7.17
N LEU A 946 2.56 -23.39 7.85
CA LEU A 946 2.71 -23.22 9.30
C LEU A 946 1.78 -24.18 10.06
N VAL A 947 2.40 -25.19 10.70
CA VAL A 947 1.69 -26.20 11.48
C VAL A 947 2.01 -26.04 12.97
N PRO A 948 1.00 -25.92 13.86
CA PRO A 948 1.21 -25.91 15.30
C PRO A 948 1.99 -27.13 15.81
N ASP A 949 3.00 -26.92 16.66
CA ASP A 949 3.90 -27.98 17.13
C ASP A 949 3.51 -28.55 18.52
N GLY A 950 2.32 -28.19 19.00
CA GLY A 950 1.77 -28.58 20.30
C GLY A 950 2.33 -27.76 21.46
N ARG A 951 2.97 -26.62 21.18
CA ARG A 951 3.53 -25.71 22.19
C ARG A 951 3.00 -24.30 21.99
N LEU A 952 2.86 -23.59 23.10
CA LEU A 952 2.72 -22.14 23.09
C LEU A 952 4.11 -21.53 23.25
N TRP A 953 4.56 -20.81 22.23
CA TRP A 953 5.79 -20.06 22.20
C TRP A 953 5.51 -18.61 22.62
N LEU A 954 6.33 -18.08 23.53
CA LEU A 954 6.19 -16.75 24.10
C LEU A 954 7.54 -16.04 24.06
N HIS A 955 7.52 -14.79 23.63
CA HIS A 955 8.62 -13.85 23.84
C HIS A 955 8.16 -12.78 24.83
N LEU A 956 8.92 -12.63 25.91
CA LEU A 956 8.75 -11.60 26.93
C LEU A 956 9.97 -10.70 26.84
N ASP A 957 9.89 -9.67 26.01
CA ASP A 957 11.04 -8.84 25.64
C ASP A 957 11.07 -7.52 26.40
N ALA A 958 12.26 -7.07 26.78
CA ALA A 958 12.40 -5.71 27.27
C ALA A 958 12.17 -4.69 26.14
N ALA A 959 12.65 -5.01 24.94
CA ALA A 959 12.36 -4.31 23.69
C ALA A 959 12.70 -5.17 22.47
N GLN A 960 12.12 -4.79 21.34
CA GLN A 960 12.46 -5.27 20.00
C GLN A 960 13.03 -4.15 19.12
N HIS A 961 13.81 -4.56 18.12
CA HIS A 961 14.24 -3.70 17.02
C HIS A 961 13.04 -3.22 16.21
N GLY A 962 13.12 -2.03 15.62
CA GLY A 962 12.13 -1.59 14.62
C GLY A 962 12.02 -2.53 13.42
N VAL A 963 11.05 -2.25 12.54
CA VAL A 963 10.83 -3.01 11.30
C VAL A 963 11.33 -2.28 10.07
N GLY A 964 11.38 -0.95 10.09
CA GLY A 964 11.90 -0.12 9.00
C GLY A 964 11.18 -0.35 7.65
N SER A 965 11.88 -0.04 6.57
CA SER A 965 11.42 -0.23 5.18
C SER A 965 12.58 -0.67 4.27
N ALA A 966 13.54 -1.45 4.79
CA ALA A 966 14.78 -1.81 4.08
C ALA A 966 14.59 -2.74 2.87
N ALA A 967 13.40 -3.29 2.65
CA ALA A 967 13.08 -4.02 1.43
C ALA A 967 13.32 -3.14 0.19
N CYS A 968 12.83 -1.91 0.22
CA CYS A 968 13.18 -0.83 -0.71
C CYS A 968 13.19 0.51 0.04
N GLY A 969 14.37 1.13 0.18
CA GLY A 969 14.53 2.39 0.89
C GLY A 969 15.26 2.30 2.24
N PRO A 970 14.97 3.20 3.20
CA PRO A 970 15.68 3.24 4.48
C PRO A 970 15.38 2.03 5.37
N GLY A 971 16.39 1.53 6.07
CA GLY A 971 16.21 0.60 7.18
C GLY A 971 15.72 1.28 8.46
N VAL A 972 15.85 0.58 9.58
CA VAL A 972 15.40 1.10 10.88
C VAL A 972 16.16 2.36 11.26
N LEU A 973 15.41 3.44 11.51
CA LEU A 973 15.98 4.74 11.89
C LEU A 973 16.66 4.67 13.27
N PRO A 974 17.67 5.51 13.57
CA PRO A 974 18.44 5.42 14.81
C PRO A 974 17.61 5.50 16.11
N ASN A 975 16.45 6.16 16.08
CA ASN A 975 15.53 6.25 17.22
C ASN A 975 14.79 4.93 17.54
N ALA A 976 14.77 3.98 16.60
CA ALA A 976 14.11 2.69 16.72
C ALA A 976 15.06 1.48 16.63
N GLN A 977 16.37 1.74 16.50
CA GLN A 977 17.37 0.68 16.53
C GLN A 977 17.59 0.16 17.94
N LEU A 978 17.46 -1.16 18.10
CA LEU A 978 17.86 -1.86 19.31
C LEU A 978 19.32 -2.32 19.24
N HIS A 979 20.15 -1.78 20.13
CA HIS A 979 21.54 -2.20 20.32
C HIS A 979 21.66 -3.24 21.45
N ALA A 980 22.77 -3.99 21.45
CA ALA A 980 23.09 -4.89 22.56
C ALA A 980 23.46 -4.10 23.83
N GLU A 981 22.48 -3.84 24.69
CA GLU A 981 22.63 -3.09 25.93
C GLU A 981 22.34 -3.94 27.18
N PRO A 982 22.83 -3.55 28.38
CA PRO A 982 22.41 -4.16 29.64
C PRO A 982 20.90 -4.06 29.85
N VAL A 983 20.26 -5.19 30.20
CA VAL A 983 18.83 -5.26 30.50
C VAL A 983 18.62 -5.78 31.91
N ARG A 984 17.62 -5.21 32.60
CA ARG A 984 17.07 -5.78 33.84
C ARG A 984 15.56 -5.81 33.73
N MET A 985 14.95 -6.97 33.90
CA MET A 985 13.51 -7.17 33.80
C MET A 985 13.00 -8.00 34.98
N ARG A 986 11.97 -7.52 35.68
CA ARG A 986 11.25 -8.25 36.72
C ARG A 986 9.87 -8.64 36.21
N LEU A 987 9.56 -9.93 36.24
CA LEU A 987 8.26 -10.47 35.87
C LEU A 987 7.71 -11.30 37.02
N ARG A 988 6.40 -11.23 37.27
CA ARG A 988 5.69 -12.11 38.21
C ARG A 988 4.80 -13.07 37.45
N PHE A 989 5.00 -14.36 37.68
CA PHE A 989 4.16 -15.43 37.16
C PHE A 989 3.21 -15.92 38.25
N THR A 990 1.91 -15.94 37.97
CA THR A 990 0.87 -16.42 38.88
C THR A 990 -0.04 -17.43 38.19
N THR A 991 -0.19 -18.62 38.76
CA THR A 991 -1.14 -19.62 38.26
C THR A 991 -2.58 -19.22 38.60
N LEU A 992 -3.52 -19.42 37.68
CA LEU A 992 -4.95 -19.12 37.83
C LEU A 992 -5.83 -20.36 37.87
#